data_AF-A0A4Y7JW70-F1
#
_entry.id   AF-A0A4Y7JW70-F1
#
_cell.length_a   1.000
_cell.length_b   1.000
_cell.length_c   1.000
_cell.angle_alpha   90.00
_cell.angle_beta   90.00
_cell.angle_gamma   90.00
#
_symmetry.space_group_name_H-M   'P 1'
#
loop_
_entity.id
_entity.type
_entity.pdbx_description
1 polymer ?
#
loop_
_entity_poly.entity_id
_entity_poly.type
_entity_poly.pdbx_seq_one_letter_code
_entity_poly.pdbx_strand_id
1 'polypeptide(L)'
;MSPNSPSFPFIIFYILLLFHNLPNTTPETVFNYSSFPRTSPNIVFSGDAFPSPDNIIQLTKNQVDGTLVNSSGRAVYSIPIQIWDAKTRIVADFVTHFEFIINGLDQDKHGEGLAFFMAPVGSELPMNSSSEWLGLFNASSDGSASNHLIAVEYDTFKNEFDPDDNHVGIDINSIVSATSMKWPTEMRGGKRGSTWIGYNSTTKSLYVYLTYKPGETYNGVPNITYPFDLTTVLPETVIVGLSASTGPSTELHQILSWDFVTNANQTKSSRKNTTALAVVLVIVIVVFLAVSIYVTLTYRNYLKKKKQGKKEMSLDASMEDKFVKGTGPRRFTYKELLLDTNSFSEDGKLGEGGFGCVYKGVLKGENERNETIAVKRISRGSSQGKKEYISEVTVISRIRHRNIVRLIGWCHDYGEFLLVYEYMPNGSLDSHLFGKGSHILSWTLRYKIAQGLASALLYLHEEWEQCVVHRDIKSSNVMLDSSFNAKLGDFGLARFVDHELGSQTTVLAGTMGYLAPECVTTGRASKESDVYSFGNVCLEIACGRKPVEPKLEESKVRLLPWVWDLYGTGKLLDAADEQLNRIFNEEQMKRLMIVGLWCAHPDYKARPSMKQAIQVLSQEATLPNLPGKMPLPIYYTPVMKLSDFAYRSHTGTSTTASASTSSSSTTNSSMASSTNTMILFIVPSRTTSVSFNYPNFASNGLKINLENHSYVSKDVIELTKNEADDNLNKFSVGRAIYPEPIQLWDANTGKVTDFSTRFSFIIRAVKPVPQFGDGMTFFLAPFGSKAPQDSYGLALGLFTQKQAESLVPAPENQIVAVEFDTVQNPWDPSNNHVGINVNSIESVANVTWNTSISDGRTANAWKSCFQWEFKFHTVDLSEILPEKITVGFSAATGTWFEIHQLLSWQFNSTLETMDGGKGTGEGNTYQNIPTEITDGKGNKIGLVVGLVLGLGVLGFALGCGFFIWLKKRISLKKTTDAETAVSNVKESDIYCFGIVALEIACGRRPFEEVKGVLVDWVWELYTSGKITEAADERLNMEFDKQQMERLLVLGLWCSHPDPATRTSIWQVISILNFKSPVSSLPTKLPSPVYNYSVPRLNMSKHGDSSNSLTDISQCRCRSCSTNTNLSQMSNKLLGRAKMDSRSAKTSIDSLYDEY
;
A
#
# COMPACT_ATOMS: atom_id res chain seq x y z
N MET A 1 -11.70 -3.29 45.07
CA MET A 1 -12.36 -4.57 44.76
C MET A 1 -12.96 -4.48 43.36
N SER A 2 -13.04 -5.59 42.62
CA SER A 2 -13.37 -5.67 41.17
C SER A 2 -12.29 -5.10 40.21
N PRO A 3 -12.12 -5.68 39.00
CA PRO A 3 -10.88 -6.44 38.77
C PRO A 3 -10.13 -6.23 37.43
N ASN A 4 -8.81 -6.30 37.54
CA ASN A 4 -7.81 -6.94 36.64
C ASN A 4 -7.92 -6.80 35.11
N SER A 5 -7.00 -5.99 34.56
CA SER A 5 -6.33 -6.31 33.28
C SER A 5 -5.36 -7.50 33.44
N PRO A 6 -5.19 -8.39 32.43
CA PRO A 6 -4.35 -9.58 32.57
C PRO A 6 -2.86 -9.25 32.66
N SER A 7 -2.15 -9.96 33.54
CA SER A 7 -0.70 -9.84 33.74
C SER A 7 0.09 -10.66 32.71
N PHE A 8 1.38 -10.35 32.53
CA PHE A 8 2.24 -11.03 31.54
C PHE A 8 2.23 -12.58 31.54
N PRO A 9 2.14 -13.31 32.68
CA PRO A 9 1.96 -14.77 32.65
C PRO A 9 0.62 -15.23 32.06
N PHE A 10 -0.45 -14.43 32.08
CA PHE A 10 -1.69 -14.74 31.35
C PHE A 10 -1.47 -14.73 29.83
N ILE A 11 -0.54 -13.92 29.31
CA ILE A 11 -0.20 -13.92 27.88
C ILE A 11 0.58 -15.18 27.52
N ILE A 12 1.48 -15.65 28.39
CA ILE A 12 2.18 -16.94 28.20
C ILE A 12 1.19 -18.10 28.32
N PHE A 13 0.24 -18.05 29.25
CA PHE A 13 -0.84 -19.04 29.35
C PHE A 13 -1.77 -19.00 28.13
N TYR A 14 -2.08 -17.82 27.58
CA TYR A 14 -2.83 -17.69 26.32
C TYR A 14 -2.04 -18.19 25.12
N ILE A 15 -0.71 -17.98 25.08
CA ILE A 15 0.16 -18.51 24.02
C ILE A 15 0.26 -20.04 24.12
N LEU A 16 0.35 -20.60 25.33
CA LEU A 16 0.30 -22.05 25.55
C LEU A 16 -1.10 -22.63 25.24
N LEU A 17 -2.19 -21.90 25.51
CA LEU A 17 -3.54 -22.23 25.04
C LEU A 17 -3.68 -22.10 23.52
N LEU A 18 -2.97 -21.18 22.85
CA LEU A 18 -2.88 -21.09 21.39
C LEU A 18 -1.98 -22.19 20.78
N PHE A 19 -1.12 -22.83 21.58
CA PHE A 19 -0.43 -24.07 21.20
C PHE A 19 -1.22 -25.34 21.55
N HIS A 20 -2.20 -25.27 22.46
CA HIS A 20 -3.15 -26.36 22.74
C HIS A 20 -4.38 -26.34 21.83
N ASN A 21 -4.76 -25.16 21.34
CA ASN A 21 -5.68 -25.00 20.21
C ASN A 21 -4.88 -24.98 18.91
N LEU A 22 -4.35 -26.16 18.54
CA LEU A 22 -4.23 -26.48 17.12
C LEU A 22 -5.57 -26.17 16.44
N PRO A 23 -5.59 -25.73 15.17
CA PRO A 23 -6.86 -25.53 14.48
C PRO A 23 -7.64 -26.86 14.51
N ASN A 24 -8.85 -26.85 15.07
CA ASN A 24 -9.85 -27.84 14.71
C ASN A 24 -10.04 -27.68 13.20
N THR A 25 -9.43 -28.57 12.45
CA THR A 25 -9.41 -28.55 11.00
C THR A 25 -10.81 -28.84 10.52
N THR A 26 -11.55 -27.79 10.14
CA THR A 26 -12.88 -27.94 9.55
C THR A 26 -12.73 -28.83 8.31
N PRO A 27 -13.31 -30.04 8.30
CA PRO A 27 -13.12 -30.97 7.20
C PRO A 27 -13.80 -30.39 5.95
N GLU A 28 -13.16 -30.54 4.79
CA GLU A 28 -13.58 -29.87 3.56
C GLU A 28 -14.66 -30.72 2.87
N THR A 29 -15.82 -30.12 2.62
CA THR A 29 -16.92 -30.77 1.88
C THR A 29 -16.51 -30.94 0.42
N VAL A 30 -16.34 -32.18 -0.02
CA VAL A 30 -16.02 -32.52 -1.41
C VAL A 30 -17.25 -32.33 -2.30
N PHE A 31 -18.40 -32.76 -1.81
CA PHE A 31 -19.71 -32.50 -2.40
C PHE A 31 -20.81 -32.60 -1.35
N ASN A 32 -21.98 -32.01 -1.64
CA ASN A 32 -23.19 -32.10 -0.85
C ASN A 32 -24.40 -31.99 -1.80
N TYR A 33 -25.08 -33.11 -2.02
CA TYR A 33 -26.32 -33.21 -2.79
C TYR A 33 -27.49 -33.37 -1.84
N SER A 34 -28.27 -32.30 -1.64
CA SER A 34 -29.54 -32.34 -0.92
C SER A 34 -30.71 -32.90 -1.76
N SER A 35 -30.49 -33.07 -3.07
CA SER A 35 -31.35 -33.75 -4.04
C SER A 35 -30.58 -33.99 -5.35
N PHE A 36 -31.12 -34.83 -6.23
CA PHE A 36 -30.47 -35.27 -7.47
C PHE A 36 -31.28 -34.90 -8.71
N PRO A 37 -31.17 -33.66 -9.23
CA PRO A 37 -31.80 -33.27 -10.50
C PRO A 37 -31.24 -34.11 -11.66
N ARG A 38 -32.02 -34.26 -12.74
CA ARG A 38 -31.67 -35.11 -13.91
C ARG A 38 -30.32 -34.79 -14.56
N THR A 39 -29.81 -33.58 -14.37
CA THR A 39 -28.53 -33.10 -14.90
C THR A 39 -27.46 -32.92 -13.82
N SER A 40 -27.52 -33.70 -12.71
CA SER A 40 -26.57 -33.65 -11.60
C SER A 40 -25.11 -33.76 -12.10
N PRO A 41 -24.37 -32.65 -12.19
CA PRO A 41 -23.03 -32.69 -12.77
C PRO A 41 -22.11 -33.40 -11.78
N ASN A 42 -21.29 -34.31 -12.28
CA ASN A 42 -20.38 -35.18 -11.52
C ASN A 42 -20.99 -36.42 -10.83
N ILE A 43 -22.25 -36.79 -11.10
CA ILE A 43 -22.76 -38.15 -10.78
C ILE A 43 -22.87 -38.96 -12.07
N VAL A 44 -22.24 -40.13 -12.10
CA VAL A 44 -22.27 -41.09 -13.21
C VAL A 44 -23.07 -42.31 -12.77
N PHE A 45 -23.99 -42.75 -13.63
CA PHE A 45 -24.85 -43.91 -13.41
C PHE A 45 -24.40 -45.09 -14.27
N SER A 46 -24.48 -46.30 -13.72
CA SER A 46 -24.13 -47.56 -14.40
C SER A 46 -25.10 -48.67 -14.03
N GLY A 47 -25.32 -49.61 -14.95
CA GLY A 47 -26.31 -50.68 -14.79
C GLY A 47 -27.74 -50.13 -14.81
N ASP A 48 -28.56 -50.61 -13.87
CA ASP A 48 -29.97 -50.24 -13.73
C ASP A 48 -30.20 -48.93 -12.93
N ALA A 49 -29.15 -48.21 -12.53
CA ALA A 49 -29.29 -46.97 -11.76
C ALA A 49 -29.67 -45.77 -12.65
N PHE A 50 -30.56 -44.89 -12.16
CA PHE A 50 -30.98 -43.67 -12.87
C PHE A 50 -31.53 -42.59 -11.92
N PRO A 51 -31.53 -41.31 -12.33
CA PRO A 51 -32.20 -40.24 -11.60
C PRO A 51 -33.73 -40.27 -11.83
N SER A 52 -34.51 -40.38 -10.75
CA SER A 52 -35.97 -40.33 -10.76
C SER A 52 -36.48 -38.91 -11.07
N PRO A 53 -37.69 -38.74 -11.65
CA PRO A 53 -38.36 -37.44 -11.76
C PRO A 53 -38.52 -36.68 -10.43
N ASP A 54 -38.52 -37.38 -9.29
CA ASP A 54 -38.67 -36.83 -7.94
C ASP A 54 -37.38 -36.23 -7.36
N ASN A 55 -36.32 -36.12 -8.17
CA ASN A 55 -34.96 -35.68 -7.79
C ASN A 55 -34.29 -36.58 -6.74
N ILE A 56 -34.48 -37.90 -6.86
CA ILE A 56 -33.81 -38.94 -6.07
C ILE A 56 -33.07 -39.89 -7.01
N ILE A 57 -32.06 -40.61 -6.53
CA ILE A 57 -31.44 -41.70 -7.30
C ILE A 57 -32.21 -42.98 -7.03
N GLN A 58 -32.58 -43.71 -8.08
CA GLN A 58 -32.97 -45.12 -8.00
C GLN A 58 -31.76 -45.95 -8.40
N LEU A 59 -31.34 -46.91 -7.57
CA LEU A 59 -30.20 -47.80 -7.86
C LEU A 59 -30.63 -49.12 -8.50
N THR A 60 -31.91 -49.50 -8.34
CA THR A 60 -32.52 -50.72 -8.90
C THR A 60 -33.74 -50.37 -9.76
N LYS A 61 -34.16 -51.30 -10.63
CA LYS A 61 -35.30 -51.11 -11.54
C LYS A 61 -36.61 -50.80 -10.77
N ASN A 62 -37.39 -49.84 -11.27
CA ASN A 62 -38.67 -49.44 -10.67
C ASN A 62 -39.89 -49.46 -11.61
N GLN A 63 -39.72 -49.82 -12.88
CA GLN A 63 -40.79 -49.74 -13.89
C GLN A 63 -41.63 -51.02 -13.92
N VAL A 64 -42.93 -50.87 -13.68
CA VAL A 64 -43.92 -51.96 -13.55
C VAL A 64 -44.02 -52.85 -14.80
N ASP A 65 -43.64 -52.34 -15.97
CA ASP A 65 -43.81 -52.99 -17.27
C ASP A 65 -42.63 -53.90 -17.70
N GLY A 66 -41.68 -54.21 -16.81
CA GLY A 66 -40.49 -55.02 -17.12
C GLY A 66 -40.16 -56.09 -16.06
N THR A 67 -39.14 -56.92 -16.35
CA THR A 67 -38.64 -57.90 -15.36
C THR A 67 -37.85 -57.20 -14.26
N LEU A 68 -38.51 -56.97 -13.13
CA LEU A 68 -37.97 -56.29 -11.93
C LEU A 68 -37.09 -57.18 -11.02
N VAL A 69 -36.59 -58.28 -11.55
CA VAL A 69 -35.69 -59.23 -10.88
C VAL A 69 -34.28 -59.11 -11.46
N ASN A 70 -33.28 -59.59 -10.72
CA ASN A 70 -31.87 -59.58 -11.10
C ASN A 70 -31.42 -58.18 -11.54
N SER A 71 -31.65 -57.18 -10.67
CA SER A 71 -31.24 -55.80 -10.92
C SER A 71 -29.87 -55.53 -10.30
N SER A 72 -29.06 -54.68 -10.93
CA SER A 72 -27.81 -54.16 -10.36
C SER A 72 -27.55 -52.76 -10.90
N GLY A 73 -27.26 -51.80 -10.03
CA GLY A 73 -26.93 -50.45 -10.44
C GLY A 73 -26.00 -49.73 -9.48
N ARG A 74 -25.21 -48.79 -10.04
CA ARG A 74 -24.29 -47.93 -9.30
C ARG A 74 -24.52 -46.46 -9.64
N ALA A 75 -24.42 -45.60 -8.65
CA ALA A 75 -24.23 -44.16 -8.81
C ALA A 75 -22.88 -43.74 -8.19
N VAL A 76 -22.04 -43.08 -8.99
CA VAL A 76 -20.63 -42.80 -8.66
C VAL A 76 -20.36 -41.31 -8.75
N TYR A 77 -19.65 -40.76 -7.75
CA TYR A 77 -19.11 -39.41 -7.85
C TYR A 77 -17.86 -39.42 -8.72
N SER A 78 -17.90 -38.71 -9.86
CA SER A 78 -16.94 -38.89 -10.95
C SER A 78 -15.61 -38.16 -10.77
N ILE A 79 -15.46 -37.31 -9.74
CA ILE A 79 -14.22 -36.59 -9.47
C ILE A 79 -13.37 -37.43 -8.50
N PRO A 80 -12.16 -37.88 -8.88
CA PRO A 80 -11.32 -38.72 -8.04
C PRO A 80 -10.94 -38.06 -6.70
N ILE A 81 -11.08 -38.82 -5.61
CA ILE A 81 -10.79 -38.37 -4.25
C ILE A 81 -9.47 -39.00 -3.81
N GLN A 82 -8.45 -38.16 -3.55
CA GLN A 82 -7.21 -38.63 -2.92
C GLN A 82 -7.51 -38.96 -1.46
N ILE A 83 -7.16 -40.17 -0.99
CA ILE A 83 -7.42 -40.62 0.40
C ILE A 83 -6.13 -40.94 1.17
N TRP A 84 -5.00 -41.10 0.49
CA TRP A 84 -3.67 -41.12 1.11
C TRP A 84 -2.58 -40.70 0.09
N ASP A 85 -1.36 -40.45 0.58
CA ASP A 85 -0.18 -40.22 -0.27
C ASP A 85 0.91 -41.26 0.03
N ALA A 86 1.41 -41.94 -1.00
CA ALA A 86 2.33 -43.05 -0.86
C ALA A 86 3.78 -42.65 -0.52
N LYS A 87 4.15 -41.37 -0.73
CA LYS A 87 5.48 -40.84 -0.37
C LYS A 87 5.53 -40.39 1.09
N THR A 88 4.42 -39.85 1.61
CA THR A 88 4.32 -39.35 2.99
C THR A 88 3.77 -40.40 3.95
N ARG A 89 3.01 -41.38 3.43
CA ARG A 89 2.21 -42.36 4.20
C ARG A 89 1.16 -41.72 5.10
N ILE A 90 0.77 -40.48 4.81
CA ILE A 90 -0.33 -39.79 5.48
C ILE A 90 -1.65 -40.26 4.84
N VAL A 91 -2.60 -40.65 5.68
CA VAL A 91 -3.95 -41.07 5.31
C VAL A 91 -4.92 -39.96 5.71
N ALA A 92 -5.92 -39.70 4.88
CA ALA A 92 -6.95 -38.72 5.18
C ALA A 92 -8.04 -39.30 6.08
N ASP A 93 -8.60 -38.47 6.96
CA ASP A 93 -9.90 -38.73 7.55
C ASP A 93 -10.99 -38.39 6.52
N PHE A 94 -12.09 -39.13 6.55
CA PHE A 94 -13.30 -38.78 5.80
C PHE A 94 -14.55 -39.09 6.60
N VAL A 95 -15.64 -38.42 6.26
CA VAL A 95 -17.01 -38.77 6.64
C VAL A 95 -17.88 -38.59 5.41
N THR A 96 -18.71 -39.58 5.11
CA THR A 96 -19.82 -39.47 4.15
C THR A 96 -21.12 -39.69 4.88
N HIS A 97 -22.16 -38.97 4.48
CA HIS A 97 -23.51 -39.15 4.99
C HIS A 97 -24.50 -39.22 3.82
N PHE A 98 -25.47 -40.11 3.91
CA PHE A 98 -26.59 -40.18 2.97
C PHE A 98 -27.88 -40.60 3.65
N GLU A 99 -29.00 -40.11 3.11
CA GLU A 99 -30.34 -40.59 3.43
C GLU A 99 -30.82 -41.53 2.33
N PHE A 100 -31.41 -42.66 2.72
CA PHE A 100 -31.88 -43.69 1.79
C PHE A 100 -33.23 -44.28 2.20
N ILE A 101 -33.87 -44.98 1.27
CA ILE A 101 -35.04 -45.84 1.51
C ILE A 101 -34.77 -47.18 0.84
N ILE A 102 -34.96 -48.26 1.60
CA ILE A 102 -35.10 -49.63 1.07
C ILE A 102 -36.58 -50.02 1.22
N ASN A 103 -37.20 -50.47 0.14
CA ASN A 103 -38.63 -50.79 0.12
C ASN A 103 -38.92 -52.07 -0.66
N GLY A 104 -39.15 -53.17 0.06
CA GLY A 104 -39.61 -54.44 -0.53
C GLY A 104 -41.02 -54.29 -1.08
N LEU A 105 -41.26 -54.77 -2.31
CA LEU A 105 -42.58 -54.66 -2.95
C LEU A 105 -43.54 -55.82 -2.61
N ASP A 106 -43.03 -56.87 -1.99
CA ASP A 106 -43.75 -58.06 -1.56
C ASP A 106 -43.23 -58.44 -0.16
N GLN A 107 -44.13 -58.69 0.80
CA GLN A 107 -43.73 -58.89 2.21
C GLN A 107 -43.04 -60.24 2.45
N ASP A 108 -43.28 -61.22 1.57
CA ASP A 108 -42.71 -62.57 1.67
C ASP A 108 -41.50 -62.78 0.72
N LYS A 109 -40.97 -61.71 0.09
CA LYS A 109 -39.84 -61.80 -0.84
C LYS A 109 -38.80 -60.69 -0.59
N HIS A 110 -37.55 -61.10 -0.45
CA HIS A 110 -36.43 -60.25 -0.02
C HIS A 110 -35.62 -59.75 -1.22
N GLY A 111 -35.36 -58.44 -1.30
CA GLY A 111 -34.23 -57.93 -2.07
C GLY A 111 -32.92 -58.25 -1.35
N GLU A 112 -31.79 -57.87 -1.93
CA GLU A 112 -30.47 -58.20 -1.41
C GLU A 112 -30.02 -57.04 -0.51
N GLY A 113 -29.64 -55.91 -1.11
CA GLY A 113 -29.45 -54.69 -0.34
C GLY A 113 -28.74 -53.54 -1.06
N LEU A 114 -28.29 -52.61 -0.22
CA LEU A 114 -27.59 -51.38 -0.59
C LEU A 114 -26.15 -51.41 -0.06
N ALA A 115 -25.20 -50.83 -0.78
CA ALA A 115 -23.84 -50.61 -0.27
C ALA A 115 -23.29 -49.24 -0.67
N PHE A 116 -22.59 -48.59 0.28
CA PHE A 116 -21.62 -47.54 -0.05
C PHE A 116 -20.27 -48.19 -0.32
N PHE A 117 -19.54 -47.75 -1.35
CA PHE A 117 -18.23 -48.31 -1.69
C PHE A 117 -17.18 -47.26 -2.02
N MET A 118 -15.91 -47.63 -1.79
CA MET A 118 -14.73 -46.93 -2.32
C MET A 118 -13.91 -47.90 -3.17
N ALA A 119 -13.55 -47.50 -4.38
CA ALA A 119 -12.88 -48.36 -5.36
C ALA A 119 -11.86 -47.59 -6.21
N PRO A 120 -10.98 -48.25 -6.98
CA PRO A 120 -10.03 -47.57 -7.85
C PRO A 120 -10.72 -46.69 -8.90
N VAL A 121 -10.06 -45.61 -9.29
CA VAL A 121 -10.52 -44.76 -10.39
C VAL A 121 -10.65 -45.60 -11.66
N GLY A 122 -11.85 -45.67 -12.23
CA GLY A 122 -12.16 -46.55 -13.36
C GLY A 122 -12.74 -47.92 -12.98
N SER A 123 -13.10 -48.18 -11.72
CA SER A 123 -13.88 -49.37 -11.35
C SER A 123 -15.27 -49.34 -11.98
N GLU A 124 -15.55 -50.35 -12.81
CA GLU A 124 -16.84 -50.54 -13.50
C GLU A 124 -17.77 -51.47 -12.72
N LEU A 125 -19.05 -51.52 -13.11
CA LEU A 125 -20.02 -52.49 -12.60
C LEU A 125 -19.67 -53.90 -13.13
N PRO A 126 -19.42 -54.92 -12.28
CA PRO A 126 -19.09 -56.25 -12.77
C PRO A 126 -20.27 -56.88 -13.51
N MET A 127 -20.00 -57.64 -14.57
CA MET A 127 -21.03 -58.48 -15.21
C MET A 127 -21.54 -59.53 -14.22
N ASN A 128 -22.85 -59.82 -14.26
CA ASN A 128 -23.54 -60.76 -13.37
C ASN A 128 -23.36 -60.44 -11.87
N SER A 129 -23.41 -59.14 -11.52
CA SER A 129 -23.33 -58.63 -10.14
C SER A 129 -24.71 -58.44 -9.47
N SER A 130 -25.73 -59.16 -9.94
CA SER A 130 -27.08 -59.19 -9.38
C SER A 130 -27.20 -60.26 -8.30
N SER A 131 -28.33 -60.29 -7.59
CA SER A 131 -28.49 -61.16 -6.42
C SER A 131 -27.39 -60.85 -5.37
N GLU A 132 -26.78 -61.86 -4.76
CA GLU A 132 -25.91 -61.75 -3.57
C GLU A 132 -24.72 -60.77 -3.70
N TRP A 133 -24.36 -60.34 -4.91
CA TRP A 133 -23.13 -59.57 -5.16
C TRP A 133 -23.23 -58.06 -4.96
N LEU A 134 -24.39 -57.50 -4.56
CA LEU A 134 -24.66 -56.07 -4.27
C LEU A 134 -24.27 -55.07 -5.38
N GLY A 135 -24.09 -55.51 -6.62
CA GLY A 135 -23.47 -54.71 -7.68
C GLY A 135 -21.97 -54.43 -7.45
N LEU A 136 -21.35 -55.03 -6.45
CA LEU A 136 -19.95 -54.84 -6.04
C LEU A 136 -19.01 -55.87 -6.65
N PHE A 137 -19.41 -57.15 -6.65
CA PHE A 137 -18.58 -58.29 -7.05
C PHE A 137 -19.30 -59.17 -8.09
N ASN A 138 -18.73 -60.34 -8.38
CA ASN A 138 -19.40 -61.51 -8.95
C ASN A 138 -18.63 -62.78 -8.52
N ALA A 139 -19.15 -63.96 -8.87
CA ALA A 139 -18.55 -65.26 -8.56
C ALA A 139 -17.09 -65.49 -9.02
N SER A 140 -16.52 -64.60 -9.83
CA SER A 140 -15.11 -64.66 -10.28
C SER A 140 -14.21 -63.58 -9.68
N SER A 141 -14.78 -62.49 -9.15
CA SER A 141 -14.03 -61.40 -8.51
C SER A 141 -14.05 -61.48 -6.99
N ASP A 142 -15.03 -62.14 -6.37
CA ASP A 142 -15.14 -62.24 -4.91
C ASP A 142 -13.87 -62.80 -4.26
N GLY A 143 -13.51 -62.24 -3.10
CA GLY A 143 -12.27 -62.53 -2.38
C GLY A 143 -10.98 -62.04 -3.07
N SER A 144 -11.04 -61.48 -4.28
CA SER A 144 -9.83 -61.09 -5.02
C SER A 144 -9.20 -59.80 -4.49
N ALA A 145 -7.96 -59.91 -3.99
CA ALA A 145 -7.16 -58.77 -3.56
C ALA A 145 -6.92 -57.70 -4.67
N SER A 146 -7.14 -58.05 -5.95
CA SER A 146 -7.04 -57.09 -7.07
C SER A 146 -8.26 -56.16 -7.20
N ASN A 147 -9.34 -56.40 -6.45
CA ASN A 147 -10.53 -55.54 -6.46
C ASN A 147 -10.21 -54.15 -5.92
N HIS A 148 -9.30 -54.07 -4.94
CA HIS A 148 -8.93 -52.83 -4.25
C HIS A 148 -10.15 -52.02 -3.77
N LEU A 149 -11.14 -52.73 -3.23
CA LEU A 149 -12.47 -52.21 -2.92
C LEU A 149 -12.79 -52.43 -1.44
N ILE A 150 -13.40 -51.42 -0.83
CA ILE A 150 -14.11 -51.57 0.45
C ILE A 150 -15.56 -51.14 0.28
N ALA A 151 -16.46 -51.73 1.08
CA ALA A 151 -17.84 -51.31 1.16
C ALA A 151 -18.39 -51.33 2.58
N VAL A 152 -19.56 -50.70 2.74
CA VAL A 152 -20.44 -50.82 3.89
C VAL A 152 -21.81 -51.19 3.34
N GLU A 153 -22.19 -52.45 3.56
CA GLU A 153 -23.46 -53.03 3.14
C GLU A 153 -24.58 -52.81 4.18
N TYR A 154 -25.80 -52.73 3.67
CA TYR A 154 -27.08 -52.69 4.37
C TYR A 154 -27.92 -53.81 3.76
N ASP A 155 -27.65 -55.01 4.26
CA ASP A 155 -28.20 -56.25 3.75
C ASP A 155 -29.57 -56.56 4.38
N THR A 156 -30.47 -57.06 3.54
CA THR A 156 -31.88 -57.36 3.83
C THR A 156 -32.29 -58.77 3.40
N PHE A 157 -31.32 -59.55 2.90
CA PHE A 157 -31.43 -60.97 2.67
C PHE A 157 -30.50 -61.76 3.59
N LYS A 158 -30.58 -63.09 3.52
CA LYS A 158 -29.66 -64.00 4.18
C LYS A 158 -29.22 -65.09 3.22
N ASN A 159 -28.01 -64.95 2.71
CA ASN A 159 -27.25 -65.99 2.04
C ASN A 159 -26.57 -66.90 3.10
N GLU A 160 -25.79 -67.88 2.65
CA GLU A 160 -25.17 -68.87 3.56
C GLU A 160 -24.07 -68.28 4.46
N PHE A 161 -23.48 -67.15 4.06
CA PHE A 161 -22.38 -66.48 4.76
C PHE A 161 -22.85 -65.42 5.77
N ASP A 162 -24.12 -65.01 5.74
CA ASP A 162 -24.59 -63.89 6.53
C ASP A 162 -24.99 -64.26 7.96
N PRO A 163 -24.74 -63.35 8.93
CA PRO A 163 -25.21 -63.54 10.29
C PRO A 163 -26.75 -63.61 10.34
N ASP A 164 -27.45 -62.82 9.54
CA ASP A 164 -28.88 -62.52 9.71
C ASP A 164 -29.49 -61.81 8.49
N ASP A 165 -30.83 -61.86 8.31
CA ASP A 165 -31.55 -61.29 7.15
C ASP A 165 -31.77 -59.77 7.17
N ASN A 166 -31.08 -59.06 8.05
CA ASN A 166 -31.26 -57.63 8.29
C ASN A 166 -30.04 -57.09 9.06
N HIS A 167 -28.94 -56.83 8.35
CA HIS A 167 -27.65 -56.55 8.97
C HIS A 167 -26.88 -55.41 8.28
N VAL A 168 -25.95 -54.79 9.02
CA VAL A 168 -25.02 -53.80 8.48
C VAL A 168 -23.62 -54.41 8.52
N GLY A 169 -22.90 -54.35 7.41
CA GLY A 169 -21.61 -55.01 7.21
C GLY A 169 -20.49 -54.06 6.82
N ILE A 170 -19.26 -54.57 6.79
CA ILE A 170 -18.05 -53.87 6.34
C ILE A 170 -17.20 -54.85 5.51
N ASP A 171 -17.06 -54.54 4.24
CA ASP A 171 -16.63 -55.50 3.22
C ASP A 171 -15.27 -55.09 2.68
N ILE A 172 -14.40 -56.08 2.45
CA ILE A 172 -13.01 -55.83 2.07
C ILE A 172 -12.61 -56.82 0.98
N ASN A 173 -12.65 -56.38 -0.28
CA ASN A 173 -12.41 -57.17 -1.49
C ASN A 173 -13.30 -58.43 -1.67
N SER A 174 -14.25 -58.67 -0.76
CA SER A 174 -15.14 -59.83 -0.74
C SER A 174 -16.52 -59.42 -0.26
N ILE A 175 -17.56 -60.13 -0.69
CA ILE A 175 -18.93 -59.97 -0.17
C ILE A 175 -19.06 -60.47 1.28
N VAL A 176 -18.17 -61.36 1.74
CA VAL A 176 -18.22 -61.84 3.11
C VAL A 176 -17.69 -60.76 4.05
N SER A 177 -18.62 -60.11 4.76
CA SER A 177 -18.39 -59.06 5.74
C SER A 177 -17.25 -59.35 6.73
N ALA A 178 -16.26 -58.45 6.80
CA ALA A 178 -15.13 -58.53 7.74
C ALA A 178 -15.54 -58.19 9.18
N THR A 179 -16.62 -57.44 9.35
CA THR A 179 -17.38 -57.32 10.60
C THR A 179 -18.81 -56.89 10.29
N SER A 180 -19.78 -57.40 11.06
CA SER A 180 -21.19 -57.13 10.84
C SER A 180 -21.97 -56.99 12.16
N MET A 181 -23.13 -56.34 12.08
CA MET A 181 -24.09 -56.20 13.18
C MET A 181 -25.51 -56.45 12.67
N LYS A 182 -26.23 -57.41 13.28
CA LYS A 182 -27.68 -57.55 13.12
C LYS A 182 -28.37 -56.25 13.54
N TRP A 183 -29.15 -55.67 12.64
CA TRP A 183 -29.90 -54.45 12.90
C TRP A 183 -31.24 -54.79 13.58
N PRO A 184 -31.66 -54.08 14.66
CA PRO A 184 -32.81 -54.48 15.47
C PRO A 184 -34.17 -54.06 14.90
N THR A 185 -34.21 -53.39 13.75
CA THR A 185 -35.44 -52.91 13.09
C THR A 185 -35.38 -53.26 11.62
N GLU A 186 -36.47 -53.72 11.03
CA GLU A 186 -36.55 -54.05 9.60
C GLU A 186 -36.22 -52.84 8.72
N MET A 187 -35.19 -52.96 7.87
CA MET A 187 -34.71 -51.90 6.97
C MET A 187 -35.61 -51.73 5.74
N ARG A 188 -36.01 -52.85 5.12
CA ARG A 188 -36.86 -52.95 3.90
C ARG A 188 -38.29 -52.41 4.01
N GLY A 189 -38.67 -51.86 5.16
CA GLY A 189 -40.04 -51.40 5.45
C GLY A 189 -40.41 -50.02 4.88
N GLY A 190 -39.72 -49.53 3.84
CA GLY A 190 -40.01 -48.24 3.18
C GLY A 190 -39.72 -47.01 4.04
N LYS A 191 -38.97 -47.17 5.14
CA LYS A 191 -38.62 -46.08 6.06
C LYS A 191 -37.37 -45.37 5.57
N ARG A 192 -37.30 -44.06 5.85
CA ARG A 192 -36.08 -43.27 5.64
C ARG A 192 -35.02 -43.69 6.66
N GLY A 193 -33.93 -44.27 6.18
CA GLY A 193 -32.68 -44.42 6.91
C GLY A 193 -31.77 -43.21 6.69
N SER A 194 -30.97 -42.87 7.68
CA SER A 194 -29.90 -41.87 7.59
C SER A 194 -28.63 -42.48 8.18
N THR A 195 -27.53 -42.43 7.44
CA THR A 195 -26.29 -43.09 7.82
C THR A 195 -25.06 -42.22 7.60
N TRP A 196 -24.08 -42.39 8.49
CA TRP A 196 -22.75 -41.79 8.46
C TRP A 196 -21.71 -42.90 8.43
N ILE A 197 -20.82 -42.87 7.46
CA ILE A 197 -19.66 -43.74 7.37
C ILE A 197 -18.43 -42.85 7.45
N GLY A 198 -17.52 -43.12 8.39
CA GLY A 198 -16.33 -42.31 8.56
C GLY A 198 -15.08 -43.14 8.83
N TYR A 199 -13.94 -42.56 8.50
CA TYR A 199 -12.63 -43.14 8.78
C TYR A 199 -11.80 -42.19 9.63
N ASN A 200 -11.18 -42.75 10.68
CA ASN A 200 -10.23 -42.07 11.53
C ASN A 200 -8.82 -42.63 11.25
N SER A 201 -7.98 -41.81 10.62
CA SER A 201 -6.59 -42.12 10.26
C SER A 201 -5.67 -42.28 11.47
N THR A 202 -5.99 -41.63 12.60
CA THR A 202 -5.21 -41.67 13.83
C THR A 202 -5.42 -42.99 14.57
N THR A 203 -6.67 -43.47 14.67
CA THR A 203 -6.98 -44.77 15.27
C THR A 203 -6.91 -45.93 14.27
N LYS A 204 -6.80 -45.63 12.97
CA LYS A 204 -6.94 -46.58 11.85
C LYS A 204 -8.22 -47.39 12.00
N SER A 205 -9.36 -46.70 11.92
CA SER A 205 -10.66 -47.32 12.15
C SER A 205 -11.72 -46.76 11.21
N LEU A 206 -12.42 -47.66 10.50
CA LEU A 206 -13.65 -47.34 9.79
C LEU A 206 -14.82 -47.51 10.78
N TYR A 207 -15.77 -46.60 10.77
CA TYR A 207 -16.95 -46.64 11.63
C TYR A 207 -18.22 -46.31 10.86
N VAL A 208 -19.32 -46.90 11.31
CA VAL A 208 -20.65 -46.75 10.70
C VAL A 208 -21.66 -46.39 11.79
N TYR A 209 -22.47 -45.38 11.53
CA TYR A 209 -23.63 -45.01 12.35
C TYR A 209 -24.87 -44.95 11.46
N LEU A 210 -25.94 -45.62 11.87
CA LEU A 210 -27.22 -45.72 11.17
C LEU A 210 -28.34 -45.34 12.13
N THR A 211 -29.32 -44.57 11.66
CA THR A 211 -30.56 -44.35 12.39
C THR A 211 -31.76 -44.26 11.46
N TYR A 212 -32.92 -44.66 12.00
CA TYR A 212 -34.24 -44.51 11.39
C TYR A 212 -35.12 -43.52 12.18
N LYS A 213 -34.56 -42.80 13.18
CA LYS A 213 -35.29 -41.77 13.92
C LYS A 213 -35.22 -40.43 13.16
N PRO A 214 -36.36 -39.81 12.82
CA PRO A 214 -36.35 -38.51 12.14
C PRO A 214 -35.62 -37.43 12.94
N GLY A 215 -34.63 -36.78 12.31
CA GLY A 215 -33.87 -35.68 12.91
C GLY A 215 -32.79 -36.06 13.93
N GLU A 216 -32.51 -37.35 14.13
CA GLU A 216 -31.36 -37.79 14.93
C GLU A 216 -30.08 -37.72 14.10
N THR A 217 -29.05 -37.04 14.62
CA THR A 217 -27.74 -36.89 13.98
C THR A 217 -26.67 -37.70 14.71
N TYR A 218 -25.60 -38.08 14.02
CA TYR A 218 -24.44 -38.76 14.64
C TYR A 218 -23.95 -38.01 15.89
N ASN A 219 -23.91 -38.71 17.03
CA ASN A 219 -23.60 -38.17 18.35
C ASN A 219 -22.17 -38.50 18.83
N GLY A 220 -21.33 -39.07 17.96
CA GLY A 220 -19.97 -39.52 18.28
C GLY A 220 -19.88 -40.98 18.78
N VAL A 221 -20.99 -41.71 18.89
CA VAL A 221 -21.01 -43.14 19.22
C VAL A 221 -21.49 -43.94 18.01
N PRO A 222 -20.61 -44.64 17.28
CA PRO A 222 -20.98 -45.41 16.10
C PRO A 222 -21.68 -46.73 16.49
N ASN A 223 -22.42 -47.31 15.55
CA ASN A 223 -23.00 -48.65 15.70
C ASN A 223 -21.92 -49.72 15.49
N ILE A 224 -21.10 -49.58 14.45
CA ILE A 224 -20.00 -50.50 14.13
C ILE A 224 -18.69 -49.71 14.10
N THR A 225 -17.60 -50.32 14.56
CA THR A 225 -16.24 -49.82 14.35
C THR A 225 -15.31 -50.98 14.06
N TYR A 226 -14.57 -50.88 12.96
CA TYR A 226 -13.63 -51.89 12.48
C TYR A 226 -12.21 -51.31 12.43
N PRO A 227 -11.23 -51.88 13.17
CA PRO A 227 -9.85 -51.45 13.11
C PRO A 227 -9.22 -51.90 11.79
N PHE A 228 -8.94 -50.95 10.90
CA PHE A 228 -8.51 -51.21 9.52
C PHE A 228 -7.60 -50.10 9.00
N ASP A 229 -6.62 -50.46 8.19
CA ASP A 229 -5.72 -49.51 7.53
C ASP A 229 -6.06 -49.46 6.03
N LEU A 230 -6.73 -48.39 5.59
CA LEU A 230 -7.15 -48.21 4.20
C LEU A 230 -6.01 -48.41 3.19
N THR A 231 -4.76 -48.09 3.56
CA THR A 231 -3.60 -48.18 2.67
C THR A 231 -3.19 -49.61 2.32
N THR A 232 -3.77 -50.60 3.00
CA THR A 232 -3.54 -52.03 2.72
C THR A 232 -4.38 -52.54 1.55
N VAL A 233 -5.44 -51.84 1.16
CA VAL A 233 -6.40 -52.27 0.13
C VAL A 233 -6.65 -51.20 -0.93
N LEU A 234 -6.90 -49.94 -0.54
CA LEU A 234 -7.26 -48.88 -1.48
C LEU A 234 -6.02 -48.17 -2.07
N PRO A 235 -6.03 -47.76 -3.35
CA PRO A 235 -4.99 -46.91 -3.94
C PRO A 235 -4.97 -45.48 -3.37
N GLU A 236 -3.93 -44.69 -3.67
CA GLU A 236 -3.79 -43.28 -3.22
C GLU A 236 -5.03 -42.43 -3.55
N THR A 237 -5.70 -42.73 -4.67
CA THR A 237 -6.88 -42.00 -5.17
C THR A 237 -7.97 -42.97 -5.58
N VAL A 238 -9.19 -42.73 -5.12
CA VAL A 238 -10.37 -43.59 -5.29
C VAL A 238 -11.54 -42.81 -5.89
N ILE A 239 -12.52 -43.55 -6.41
CA ILE A 239 -13.90 -43.07 -6.57
C ILE A 239 -14.74 -43.55 -5.40
N VAL A 240 -15.83 -42.83 -5.13
CA VAL A 240 -16.85 -43.22 -4.14
C VAL A 240 -18.19 -43.37 -4.83
N GLY A 241 -18.99 -44.32 -4.37
CA GLY A 241 -20.27 -44.63 -4.99
C GLY A 241 -21.25 -45.33 -4.06
N LEU A 242 -22.47 -45.43 -4.54
CA LEU A 242 -23.56 -46.20 -3.94
C LEU A 242 -23.98 -47.26 -4.96
N SER A 243 -24.16 -48.50 -4.51
CA SER A 243 -24.46 -49.68 -5.31
C SER A 243 -25.64 -50.43 -4.69
N ALA A 244 -26.48 -51.07 -5.49
CA ALA A 244 -27.50 -51.97 -4.97
C ALA A 244 -27.79 -53.10 -5.97
N SER A 245 -28.32 -54.21 -5.47
CA SER A 245 -28.82 -55.31 -6.30
C SER A 245 -30.17 -55.85 -5.84
N THR A 246 -30.81 -56.61 -6.73
CA THR A 246 -31.88 -57.55 -6.37
C THR A 246 -31.58 -58.91 -7.00
N GLY A 247 -32.05 -59.98 -6.36
CA GLY A 247 -32.08 -61.33 -6.92
C GLY A 247 -33.45 -61.66 -7.55
N PRO A 248 -34.04 -62.84 -7.26
CA PRO A 248 -35.33 -63.25 -7.82
C PRO A 248 -36.55 -62.47 -7.26
N SER A 249 -36.34 -61.56 -6.32
CA SER A 249 -37.34 -60.66 -5.74
C SER A 249 -37.16 -59.22 -6.23
N THR A 250 -38.11 -58.34 -5.88
CA THR A 250 -38.02 -56.91 -6.22
C THR A 250 -38.03 -56.03 -4.98
N GLU A 251 -37.04 -55.15 -4.91
CA GLU A 251 -36.86 -54.15 -3.88
C GLU A 251 -36.35 -52.83 -4.49
N LEU A 252 -36.89 -51.72 -4.00
CA LEU A 252 -36.52 -50.39 -4.46
C LEU A 252 -35.45 -49.79 -3.54
N HIS A 253 -34.33 -49.41 -4.16
CA HIS A 253 -33.20 -48.79 -3.49
C HIS A 253 -33.10 -47.32 -3.90
N GLN A 254 -33.44 -46.41 -2.99
CA GLN A 254 -33.55 -44.97 -3.27
C GLN A 254 -32.59 -44.15 -2.43
N ILE A 255 -31.83 -43.24 -3.04
CA ILE A 255 -30.96 -42.28 -2.35
C ILE A 255 -31.58 -40.88 -2.46
N LEU A 256 -31.79 -40.24 -1.31
CA LEU A 256 -32.50 -38.97 -1.18
C LEU A 256 -31.54 -37.78 -1.11
N SER A 257 -30.44 -37.95 -0.40
CA SER A 257 -29.36 -36.96 -0.25
C SER A 257 -28.02 -37.69 -0.03
N TRP A 258 -26.91 -37.06 -0.42
CA TRP A 258 -25.55 -37.62 -0.23
C TRP A 258 -24.50 -36.51 -0.15
N ASP A 259 -23.69 -36.53 0.90
CA ASP A 259 -22.53 -35.68 1.09
C ASP A 259 -21.26 -36.47 1.42
N PHE A 260 -20.11 -35.89 1.09
CA PHE A 260 -18.79 -36.45 1.39
C PHE A 260 -17.83 -35.34 1.81
N VAL A 261 -17.12 -35.55 2.90
CA VAL A 261 -16.24 -34.57 3.56
C VAL A 261 -14.92 -35.24 3.90
N THR A 262 -13.79 -34.57 3.65
CA THR A 262 -12.45 -35.13 3.96
C THR A 262 -11.44 -34.06 4.34
N ASN A 263 -10.37 -34.44 5.02
CA ASN A 263 -9.18 -33.59 5.23
C ASN A 263 -8.06 -33.85 4.21
N ALA A 264 -8.30 -34.61 3.13
CA ALA A 264 -7.28 -34.99 2.14
C ALA A 264 -6.51 -33.81 1.50
N ASN A 265 -7.13 -32.65 1.29
CA ASN A 265 -6.41 -31.47 0.81
C ASN A 265 -5.35 -30.94 1.80
N GLN A 266 -5.40 -31.37 3.06
CA GLN A 266 -4.44 -31.03 4.11
C GLN A 266 -3.32 -32.09 4.26
N THR A 267 -3.48 -33.31 3.69
CA THR A 267 -2.45 -34.37 3.72
C THR A 267 -1.34 -34.15 2.69
N LYS A 268 -1.47 -33.14 1.81
CA LYS A 268 -0.38 -32.60 0.98
C LYS A 268 0.65 -31.84 1.81
N SER A 269 1.42 -32.58 2.60
CA SER A 269 2.68 -32.12 3.19
C SER A 269 3.78 -33.17 3.07
N SER A 270 4.87 -32.81 2.39
CA SER A 270 6.18 -33.48 2.43
C SER A 270 6.47 -34.68 1.49
N ARG A 271 6.09 -34.62 0.22
CA ARG A 271 7.17 -34.76 -0.80
C ARG A 271 7.87 -33.41 -0.79
N LYS A 272 9.21 -33.36 -0.67
CA LYS A 272 9.98 -32.11 -0.44
C LYS A 272 9.64 -31.02 -1.47
N ASN A 273 8.61 -30.24 -1.18
CA ASN A 273 8.39 -28.96 -1.78
C ASN A 273 9.68 -28.18 -1.51
N THR A 274 10.37 -27.73 -2.56
CA THR A 274 11.30 -26.62 -2.42
C THR A 274 10.58 -25.42 -1.81
N THR A 275 9.26 -25.32 -1.96
CA THR A 275 8.33 -24.42 -1.25
C THR A 275 7.77 -24.95 0.09
N ALA A 276 8.32 -25.98 0.74
CA ALA A 276 8.01 -26.34 2.14
C ALA A 276 9.26 -26.68 2.94
N LEU A 277 10.34 -27.13 2.30
CA LEU A 277 11.67 -26.89 2.85
C LEU A 277 12.06 -25.42 2.72
N ALA A 278 11.60 -24.67 1.70
CA ALA A 278 11.64 -23.20 1.70
C ALA A 278 10.29 -22.51 1.94
N VAL A 279 9.28 -23.16 2.53
CA VAL A 279 8.31 -22.46 3.40
C VAL A 279 8.50 -22.82 4.86
N VAL A 280 9.20 -23.89 5.24
CA VAL A 280 9.82 -24.01 6.56
C VAL A 280 11.13 -23.25 6.60
N LEU A 281 11.92 -23.15 5.53
CA LEU A 281 13.04 -22.18 5.47
C LEU A 281 12.55 -20.78 5.10
N VAL A 282 11.39 -20.53 4.47
CA VAL A 282 10.81 -19.15 4.42
C VAL A 282 9.93 -18.84 5.62
N ILE A 283 9.39 -19.78 6.41
CA ILE A 283 8.80 -19.48 7.73
C ILE A 283 9.90 -19.45 8.78
N VAL A 284 10.97 -20.23 8.70
CA VAL A 284 12.16 -20.01 9.53
C VAL A 284 12.90 -18.77 9.02
N ILE A 285 12.95 -18.41 7.73
CA ILE A 285 13.50 -17.11 7.31
C ILE A 285 12.49 -15.97 7.50
N VAL A 286 11.17 -16.16 7.59
CA VAL A 286 10.18 -15.08 7.88
C VAL A 286 9.83 -15.03 9.35
N VAL A 287 10.11 -16.05 10.16
CA VAL A 287 10.12 -15.99 11.63
C VAL A 287 11.52 -15.67 12.11
N PHE A 288 12.61 -16.04 11.45
CA PHE A 288 13.95 -15.50 11.75
C PHE A 288 14.18 -14.15 11.08
N LEU A 289 13.46 -13.76 10.01
CA LEU A 289 13.34 -12.36 9.58
C LEU A 289 12.20 -11.67 10.29
N ALA A 290 11.14 -12.26 10.83
CA ALA A 290 10.19 -11.51 11.68
C ALA A 290 10.65 -11.49 13.14
N VAL A 291 11.59 -12.35 13.56
CA VAL A 291 12.34 -12.27 14.83
C VAL A 291 13.66 -11.57 14.61
N SER A 292 14.26 -11.50 13.41
CA SER A 292 15.34 -10.55 13.11
C SER A 292 14.81 -9.22 12.58
N ILE A 293 13.55 -9.07 12.20
CA ILE A 293 12.86 -7.78 12.01
C ILE A 293 12.12 -7.44 13.30
N TYR A 294 11.64 -8.35 14.13
CA TYR A 294 11.19 -7.99 15.48
C TYR A 294 12.38 -7.74 16.39
N VAL A 295 13.48 -8.49 16.35
CA VAL A 295 14.74 -8.09 17.00
C VAL A 295 15.30 -6.89 16.26
N THR A 296 15.54 -6.83 14.96
CA THR A 296 15.98 -5.58 14.29
C THR A 296 14.90 -4.49 14.17
N LEU A 297 13.71 -4.60 14.79
CA LEU A 297 12.74 -3.52 15.07
C LEU A 297 12.42 -3.40 16.55
N THR A 298 12.94 -4.23 17.44
CA THR A 298 13.04 -4.02 18.90
C THR A 298 14.47 -3.79 19.31
N TYR A 299 15.38 -3.76 18.34
CA TYR A 299 16.81 -3.40 18.24
C TYR A 299 17.03 -2.47 17.02
N ARG A 300 16.05 -2.23 16.13
CA ARG A 300 15.78 -0.85 15.63
C ARG A 300 14.56 -0.22 16.31
N ASN A 301 13.99 -0.79 17.37
CA ASN A 301 13.30 -0.06 18.45
C ASN A 301 13.97 -0.26 19.83
N TYR A 302 15.17 -0.86 19.88
CA TYR A 302 16.16 -0.70 20.95
C TYR A 302 17.38 0.04 20.44
N LEU A 303 17.89 -0.14 19.21
CA LEU A 303 18.51 0.98 18.47
C LEU A 303 17.46 1.93 17.89
N LYS A 304 16.16 1.83 18.26
CA LYS A 304 15.31 3.02 18.45
C LYS A 304 14.79 3.27 19.89
N LYS A 305 15.16 2.51 20.91
CA LYS A 305 15.31 3.02 22.30
C LYS A 305 16.79 3.37 22.59
N LYS A 306 17.53 3.64 21.50
CA LYS A 306 18.95 4.03 21.42
C LYS A 306 19.36 4.65 20.05
N LYS A 307 18.38 4.89 19.14
CA LYS A 307 18.36 5.90 18.03
C LYS A 307 16.96 6.49 17.77
N GLN A 308 15.93 6.17 18.58
CA GLN A 308 14.94 7.14 19.06
C GLN A 308 15.21 7.33 20.57
N GLY A 309 15.60 6.34 21.37
CA GLY A 309 16.49 6.60 22.53
C GLY A 309 17.91 7.10 22.15
N LYS A 310 18.12 7.57 20.91
CA LYS A 310 19.05 8.61 20.42
C LYS A 310 18.52 9.28 19.11
N LYS A 311 17.20 9.54 19.03
CA LYS A 311 16.48 10.46 18.08
C LYS A 311 15.22 11.04 18.70
N GLU A 312 14.47 10.36 19.56
CA GLU A 312 13.70 10.95 20.68
C GLU A 312 14.70 11.42 21.74
N MET A 313 15.53 10.62 22.40
CA MET A 313 16.77 11.09 23.09
C MET A 313 17.85 11.72 22.15
N SER A 314 17.48 12.17 20.94
CA SER A 314 18.15 13.24 20.18
C SER A 314 17.17 14.09 19.32
N LEU A 315 15.91 14.23 19.77
CA LEU A 315 14.83 15.14 19.34
C LEU A 315 14.16 15.70 20.59
N ASP A 316 13.86 14.92 21.63
CA ASP A 316 14.06 15.32 23.03
C ASP A 316 15.50 15.86 23.14
N ALA A 317 16.59 15.07 23.13
CA ALA A 317 17.93 15.70 23.29
C ALA A 317 18.40 16.66 22.18
N SER A 318 17.69 16.84 21.04
CA SER A 318 17.91 17.97 20.11
C SER A 318 16.88 19.11 20.29
N MET A 319 15.78 18.90 20.99
CA MET A 319 14.89 19.96 21.50
C MET A 319 15.42 20.41 22.85
N GLU A 320 15.69 19.56 23.85
CA GLU A 320 16.51 19.88 25.04
C GLU A 320 17.75 20.72 24.64
N ASP A 321 18.62 20.28 23.73
CA ASP A 321 19.81 21.05 23.33
C ASP A 321 19.50 22.34 22.53
N LYS A 322 18.28 22.50 22.00
CA LYS A 322 17.79 23.74 21.35
C LYS A 322 16.87 24.61 22.24
N PHE A 323 16.42 24.12 23.39
CA PHE A 323 15.44 24.75 24.28
C PHE A 323 16.00 24.99 25.69
N VAL A 324 17.07 24.30 26.10
CA VAL A 324 17.82 24.54 27.35
C VAL A 324 18.82 25.68 27.16
N LYS A 325 18.28 26.87 26.88
CA LYS A 325 18.96 28.18 27.04
C LYS A 325 17.97 29.35 27.12
N GLY A 326 16.88 29.17 27.88
CA GLY A 326 16.03 30.25 28.42
C GLY A 326 14.81 30.68 27.58
N THR A 327 13.68 30.92 28.27
CA THR A 327 12.44 31.59 27.77
C THR A 327 11.58 30.91 26.68
N GLY A 328 11.96 29.72 26.20
CA GLY A 328 11.13 28.90 25.31
C GLY A 328 9.93 28.23 26.00
N PRO A 329 8.97 27.64 25.24
CA PRO A 329 7.86 26.86 25.80
C PRO A 329 8.34 25.65 26.61
N ARG A 330 7.74 25.42 27.79
CA ARG A 330 8.07 24.32 28.72
C ARG A 330 7.49 22.98 28.23
N ARG A 331 8.20 21.86 28.49
CA ARG A 331 7.57 20.52 28.45
C ARG A 331 6.76 20.29 29.73
N PHE A 332 5.51 19.87 29.58
CA PHE A 332 4.63 19.40 30.64
C PHE A 332 4.50 17.89 30.58
N THR A 333 4.33 17.25 31.74
CA THR A 333 3.95 15.84 31.80
C THR A 333 2.44 15.67 31.63
N TYR A 334 1.98 14.52 31.13
CA TYR A 334 0.55 14.25 31.04
C TYR A 334 -0.12 14.25 32.41
N LYS A 335 0.59 13.82 33.47
CA LYS A 335 0.07 13.79 34.85
C LYS A 335 -0.14 15.20 35.42
N GLU A 336 0.74 16.16 35.11
CA GLU A 336 0.54 17.57 35.45
C GLU A 336 -0.74 18.10 34.80
N LEU A 337 -0.84 18.01 33.46
CA LEU A 337 -1.99 18.54 32.72
C LEU A 337 -3.31 17.83 33.08
N LEU A 338 -3.28 16.54 33.43
CA LEU A 338 -4.44 15.82 33.93
C LEU A 338 -4.93 16.38 35.27
N LEU A 339 -4.03 16.78 36.17
CA LEU A 339 -4.39 17.42 37.44
C LEU A 339 -4.86 18.87 37.21
N ASP A 340 -4.12 19.63 36.41
CA ASP A 340 -4.37 21.05 36.16
C ASP A 340 -5.71 21.30 35.42
N THR A 341 -6.21 20.33 34.65
CA THR A 341 -7.49 20.36 33.93
C THR A 341 -8.63 19.60 34.63
N ASN A 342 -8.45 19.18 35.89
CA ASN A 342 -9.42 18.36 36.63
C ASN A 342 -9.86 17.10 35.84
N SER A 343 -8.88 16.28 35.43
CA SER A 343 -9.04 15.07 34.61
C SER A 343 -9.67 15.30 33.22
N PHE A 344 -9.47 16.48 32.63
CA PHE A 344 -10.15 16.93 31.41
C PHE A 344 -11.68 16.89 31.54
N SER A 345 -12.23 17.39 32.66
CA SER A 345 -13.68 17.47 32.87
C SER A 345 -14.37 18.26 31.75
N GLU A 346 -15.54 17.80 31.32
CA GLU A 346 -16.37 18.53 30.35
C GLU A 346 -16.85 19.89 30.91
N ASP A 347 -16.95 20.05 32.24
CA ASP A 347 -17.20 21.37 32.87
C ASP A 347 -16.07 22.38 32.60
N GLY A 348 -14.86 21.88 32.37
CA GLY A 348 -13.67 22.66 32.03
C GLY A 348 -13.51 22.88 30.53
N LYS A 349 -14.38 22.34 29.67
CA LYS A 349 -14.23 22.38 28.21
C LYS A 349 -14.59 23.76 27.67
N LEU A 350 -13.61 24.39 27.01
CA LEU A 350 -13.73 25.71 26.40
C LEU A 350 -14.25 25.65 24.95
N GLY A 351 -14.05 24.51 24.28
CA GLY A 351 -14.53 24.30 22.93
C GLY A 351 -14.04 22.98 22.34
N GLU A 352 -14.65 22.58 21.23
CA GLU A 352 -14.32 21.39 20.45
C GLU A 352 -14.38 21.73 18.95
N GLY A 353 -13.41 21.23 18.19
CA GLY A 353 -13.34 21.43 16.74
C GLY A 353 -12.60 20.29 16.06
N GLY A 354 -12.40 20.40 14.74
CA GLY A 354 -11.75 19.35 13.93
C GLY A 354 -10.34 18.94 14.39
N PHE A 355 -9.69 19.77 15.20
CA PHE A 355 -8.34 19.57 15.74
C PHE A 355 -8.32 19.04 17.19
N GLY A 356 -9.48 18.74 17.78
CA GLY A 356 -9.62 18.20 19.15
C GLY A 356 -10.37 19.13 20.11
N CYS A 357 -10.23 18.85 21.40
CA CYS A 357 -10.90 19.58 22.48
C CYS A 357 -9.93 20.53 23.19
N VAL A 358 -10.42 21.69 23.62
CA VAL A 358 -9.67 22.66 24.43
C VAL A 358 -10.26 22.71 25.84
N TYR A 359 -9.44 22.51 26.85
CA TYR A 359 -9.83 22.51 28.27
C TYR A 359 -9.17 23.67 29.01
N LYS A 360 -9.91 24.29 29.93
CA LYS A 360 -9.37 25.24 30.90
C LYS A 360 -8.57 24.48 31.94
N GLY A 361 -7.40 24.99 32.29
CA GLY A 361 -6.60 24.47 33.40
C GLY A 361 -6.00 25.56 34.26
N VAL A 362 -5.40 25.17 35.38
CA VAL A 362 -4.78 26.07 36.34
C VAL A 362 -3.41 25.53 36.74
N LEU A 363 -2.34 26.14 36.23
CA LEU A 363 -0.97 25.82 36.64
C LEU A 363 -0.70 26.38 38.03
N LYS A 364 -0.31 25.51 38.96
CA LYS A 364 0.17 25.91 40.29
C LYS A 364 1.64 26.31 40.21
N GLY A 365 1.93 27.60 40.31
CA GLY A 365 3.30 28.12 40.32
C GLY A 365 4.00 27.97 41.68
N GLU A 366 5.33 27.88 41.66
CA GLU A 366 6.18 27.80 42.87
C GLU A 366 6.01 29.02 43.82
N ASN A 367 5.53 30.15 43.29
CA ASN A 367 5.33 31.42 44.01
C ASN A 367 3.85 31.72 44.32
N GLU A 368 3.03 30.69 44.57
CA GLU A 368 1.59 30.74 44.94
C GLU A 368 0.64 31.45 43.95
N ARG A 369 1.14 32.01 42.85
CA ARG A 369 0.31 32.56 41.76
C ARG A 369 -0.08 31.47 40.79
N ASN A 370 -1.37 31.16 40.77
CA ASN A 370 -1.98 30.24 39.81
C ASN A 370 -2.10 30.90 38.42
N GLU A 371 -1.46 30.36 37.38
CA GLU A 371 -1.64 30.80 35.99
C GLU A 371 -2.78 30.02 35.33
N THR A 372 -3.82 30.71 34.84
CA THR A 372 -4.90 30.05 34.10
C THR A 372 -4.46 29.78 32.66
N ILE A 373 -4.67 28.56 32.19
CA ILE A 373 -4.20 28.07 30.89
C ILE A 373 -5.33 27.46 30.06
N ALA A 374 -5.09 27.35 28.75
CA ALA A 374 -5.89 26.57 27.82
C ALA A 374 -5.07 25.39 27.30
N VAL A 375 -5.56 24.17 27.51
CA VAL A 375 -4.92 22.91 27.09
C VAL A 375 -5.68 22.34 25.90
N LYS A 376 -5.12 22.49 24.70
CA LYS A 376 -5.61 21.88 23.46
C LYS A 376 -5.13 20.43 23.40
N ARG A 377 -6.05 19.48 23.52
CA ARG A 377 -5.81 18.02 23.44
C ARG A 377 -6.17 17.54 22.04
N ILE A 378 -5.16 17.15 21.27
CA ILE A 378 -5.34 16.76 19.86
C ILE A 378 -6.02 15.39 19.77
N SER A 379 -6.95 15.25 18.81
CA SER A 379 -7.74 14.02 18.62
C SER A 379 -6.88 12.79 18.26
N ARG A 380 -7.16 11.66 18.91
CA ARG A 380 -6.54 10.37 18.58
C ARG A 380 -7.05 9.86 17.23
N GLY A 381 -6.16 9.29 16.41
CA GLY A 381 -6.54 8.44 15.27
C GLY A 381 -6.28 9.00 13.86
N SER A 382 -5.93 10.28 13.70
CA SER A 382 -5.56 10.83 12.38
C SER A 382 -4.05 11.03 12.23
N SER A 383 -3.51 10.74 11.03
CA SER A 383 -2.13 11.10 10.68
C SER A 383 -1.93 12.61 10.51
N GLN A 384 -3.03 13.36 10.45
CA GLN A 384 -3.10 14.80 10.29
C GLN A 384 -2.88 15.53 11.63
N GLY A 385 -3.54 15.12 12.72
CA GLY A 385 -3.40 15.76 14.04
C GLY A 385 -1.96 15.75 14.58
N LYS A 386 -1.20 14.68 14.30
CA LYS A 386 0.24 14.64 14.64
C LYS A 386 1.07 15.64 13.82
N LYS A 387 0.73 15.89 12.54
CA LYS A 387 1.41 16.89 11.71
C LYS A 387 1.09 18.31 12.19
N GLU A 388 -0.14 18.55 12.62
CA GLU A 388 -0.57 19.83 13.20
C GLU A 388 0.13 20.10 14.52
N TYR A 389 0.18 19.13 15.44
CA TYR A 389 0.97 19.23 16.67
C TYR A 389 2.44 19.59 16.39
N ILE A 390 3.10 18.85 15.48
CA ILE A 390 4.51 19.11 15.13
C ILE A 390 4.68 20.49 14.50
N SER A 391 3.78 20.88 13.58
CA SER A 391 3.77 22.20 12.96
C SER A 391 3.68 23.30 14.01
N GLU A 392 2.68 23.19 14.89
CA GLU A 392 2.38 24.20 15.89
C GLU A 392 3.55 24.35 16.87
N VAL A 393 4.09 23.25 17.42
CA VAL A 393 5.32 23.30 18.25
C VAL A 393 6.51 23.88 17.48
N THR A 394 6.70 23.56 16.20
CA THR A 394 7.88 24.01 15.44
C THR A 394 7.80 25.49 15.05
N VAL A 395 6.61 25.98 14.70
CA VAL A 395 6.37 27.35 14.25
C VAL A 395 6.19 28.28 15.45
N ILE A 396 5.22 28.01 16.34
CA ILE A 396 4.82 28.94 17.39
C ILE A 396 5.83 29.04 18.54
N SER A 397 6.73 28.05 18.72
CA SER A 397 7.71 28.08 19.81
C SER A 397 8.74 29.19 19.69
N ARG A 398 8.98 29.69 18.47
CA ARG A 398 9.94 30.76 18.17
C ARG A 398 9.28 32.13 18.00
N ILE A 399 7.97 32.13 17.76
CA ILE A 399 7.17 33.33 17.50
C ILE A 399 6.73 33.95 18.82
N ARG A 400 7.03 35.24 19.00
CA ARG A 400 6.61 36.04 20.16
C ARG A 400 6.12 37.41 19.67
N HIS A 401 4.81 37.57 19.56
CA HIS A 401 4.19 38.85 19.20
C HIS A 401 2.98 39.15 20.10
N ARG A 402 2.70 40.44 20.35
CA ARG A 402 1.62 40.85 21.28
C ARG A 402 0.24 40.38 20.82
N ASN A 403 0.04 40.30 19.50
CA ASN A 403 -1.19 39.86 18.84
C ASN A 403 -1.14 38.39 18.37
N ILE A 404 -0.30 37.56 18.97
CA ILE A 404 -0.30 36.10 18.77
C ILE A 404 -0.53 35.42 20.13
N VAL A 405 -1.28 34.32 20.15
CA VAL A 405 -1.52 33.53 21.38
C VAL A 405 -0.23 32.84 21.79
N ARG A 406 0.26 33.13 23.00
CA ARG A 406 1.52 32.59 23.52
C ARG A 406 1.37 31.10 23.86
N LEU A 407 2.12 30.25 23.16
CA LEU A 407 2.37 28.88 23.64
C LEU A 407 3.26 28.95 24.89
N ILE A 408 2.72 28.43 25.98
CA ILE A 408 3.38 28.25 27.28
C ILE A 408 4.18 26.94 27.28
N GLY A 409 3.63 25.89 26.66
CA GLY A 409 4.29 24.60 26.61
C GLY A 409 3.56 23.52 25.84
N TRP A 410 4.08 22.30 25.94
CA TRP A 410 3.62 21.14 25.20
C TRP A 410 3.79 19.86 26.01
N CYS A 411 2.99 18.84 25.70
CA CYS A 411 3.11 17.50 26.26
C CYS A 411 3.03 16.47 25.12
N HIS A 412 3.90 15.46 25.18
CA HIS A 412 3.86 14.28 24.32
C HIS A 412 4.28 13.04 25.12
N ASP A 413 3.37 12.59 25.98
CA ASP A 413 3.53 11.42 26.83
C ASP A 413 2.41 10.41 26.55
N TYR A 414 2.69 9.11 26.71
CA TYR A 414 1.71 8.01 26.57
C TYR A 414 0.90 7.97 25.25
N GLY A 415 1.39 8.65 24.19
CA GLY A 415 0.69 8.76 22.91
C GLY A 415 -0.33 9.90 22.82
N GLU A 416 -0.44 10.73 23.87
CA GLU A 416 -1.21 11.96 23.86
C GLU A 416 -0.39 13.11 23.26
N PHE A 417 -1.05 14.03 22.57
CA PHE A 417 -0.48 15.27 22.07
C PHE A 417 -1.27 16.44 22.65
N LEU A 418 -0.64 17.24 23.52
CA LEU A 418 -1.28 18.41 24.13
C LEU A 418 -0.44 19.67 23.97
N LEU A 419 -1.11 20.79 23.77
CA LEU A 419 -0.51 22.12 23.63
C LEU A 419 -1.12 23.05 24.68
N VAL A 420 -0.26 23.80 25.38
CA VAL A 420 -0.62 24.63 26.53
C VAL A 420 -0.42 26.09 26.16
N TYR A 421 -1.50 26.87 26.19
CA TYR A 421 -1.52 28.29 25.86
C TYR A 421 -1.95 29.12 27.05
N GLU A 422 -1.64 30.41 26.99
CA GLU A 422 -2.28 31.41 27.85
C GLU A 422 -3.81 31.40 27.66
N TYR A 423 -4.55 31.42 28.76
CA TYR A 423 -6.01 31.46 28.72
C TYR A 423 -6.53 32.81 28.20
N MET A 424 -7.51 32.75 27.30
CA MET A 424 -8.13 33.92 26.67
C MET A 424 -9.53 34.14 27.29
N PRO A 425 -9.66 35.04 28.29
CA PRO A 425 -10.87 35.11 29.12
C PRO A 425 -12.11 35.57 28.36
N ASN A 426 -11.96 36.31 27.27
CA ASN A 426 -13.06 36.76 26.42
C ASN A 426 -13.30 35.82 25.22
N GLY A 427 -12.66 34.64 25.15
CA GLY A 427 -12.92 33.65 24.10
C GLY A 427 -12.50 34.11 22.69
N SER A 428 -13.20 33.62 21.67
CA SER A 428 -12.95 33.90 20.25
C SER A 428 -13.86 35.02 19.71
N LEU A 429 -13.38 35.76 18.71
CA LEU A 429 -14.09 36.88 18.08
C LEU A 429 -15.43 36.49 17.46
N ASP A 430 -15.53 35.31 16.84
CA ASP A 430 -16.77 34.80 16.24
C ASP A 430 -17.90 34.64 17.27
N SER A 431 -17.57 34.31 18.52
CA SER A 431 -18.54 34.23 19.64
C SER A 431 -19.14 35.60 20.01
N HIS A 432 -18.41 36.69 19.76
CA HIS A 432 -18.91 38.05 19.98
C HIS A 432 -19.62 38.66 18.77
N LEU A 433 -19.27 38.23 17.56
CA LEU A 433 -19.93 38.70 16.33
C LEU A 433 -21.23 37.93 16.03
N PHE A 434 -21.30 36.64 16.37
CA PHE A 434 -22.41 35.75 15.96
C PHE A 434 -23.09 35.00 17.12
N GLY A 435 -22.59 35.14 18.35
CA GLY A 435 -23.14 34.47 19.52
C GLY A 435 -24.49 35.04 19.96
N LYS A 436 -25.37 34.18 20.49
CA LYS A 436 -26.64 34.62 21.09
C LYS A 436 -26.40 35.01 22.55
N GLY A 437 -26.58 36.29 22.89
CA GLY A 437 -26.50 36.80 24.25
C GLY A 437 -25.09 37.20 24.73
N SER A 438 -24.11 37.30 23.83
CA SER A 438 -22.80 37.90 24.13
C SER A 438 -22.90 39.42 24.25
N HIS A 439 -21.94 40.03 24.97
CA HIS A 439 -21.79 41.48 24.97
C HIS A 439 -21.38 41.96 23.57
N ILE A 440 -22.24 42.74 22.92
CA ILE A 440 -21.98 43.30 21.59
C ILE A 440 -20.69 44.14 21.65
N LEU A 441 -19.68 43.76 20.84
CA LEU A 441 -18.43 44.53 20.74
C LEU A 441 -18.71 45.91 20.15
N SER A 442 -18.33 46.95 20.89
CA SER A 442 -18.41 48.34 20.41
C SER A 442 -17.49 48.54 19.19
N TRP A 443 -17.84 49.52 18.35
CA TRP A 443 -17.08 49.83 17.15
C TRP A 443 -15.58 50.06 17.43
N THR A 444 -15.25 50.79 18.49
CA THR A 444 -13.86 51.07 18.89
C THR A 444 -13.07 49.80 19.17
N LEU A 445 -13.69 48.78 19.81
CA LEU A 445 -13.05 47.49 20.03
C LEU A 445 -12.93 46.70 18.72
N ARG A 446 -13.98 46.68 17.88
CA ARG A 446 -13.96 46.03 16.56
C ARG A 446 -12.82 46.55 15.67
N TYR A 447 -12.65 47.86 15.57
CA TYR A 447 -11.57 48.46 14.77
C TYR A 447 -10.18 48.13 15.33
N LYS A 448 -10.02 48.23 16.66
CA LYS A 448 -8.79 47.83 17.37
C LYS A 448 -8.44 46.35 17.17
N ILE A 449 -9.44 45.47 17.13
CA ILE A 449 -9.28 44.03 16.86
C ILE A 449 -8.78 43.80 15.43
N ALA A 450 -9.35 44.48 14.44
CA ALA A 450 -8.89 44.40 13.05
C ALA A 450 -7.44 44.87 12.90
N GLN A 451 -7.06 46.00 13.53
CA GLN A 451 -5.67 46.48 13.56
C GLN A 451 -4.72 45.49 14.25
N GLY A 452 -5.13 44.88 15.37
CA GLY A 452 -4.35 43.87 16.08
C GLY A 452 -4.12 42.59 15.25
N LEU A 453 -5.16 42.11 14.55
CA LEU A 453 -5.03 40.97 13.63
C LEU A 453 -4.11 41.31 12.45
N ALA A 454 -4.25 42.52 11.88
CA ALA A 454 -3.37 42.97 10.80
C ALA A 454 -1.90 43.00 11.25
N SER A 455 -1.63 43.52 12.46
CA SER A 455 -0.29 43.54 13.06
C SER A 455 0.27 42.13 13.30
N ALA A 456 -0.56 41.15 13.67
CA ALA A 456 -0.13 39.75 13.76
C ALA A 456 0.33 39.19 12.40
N LEU A 457 -0.41 39.48 11.34
CA LEU A 457 -0.09 39.01 9.99
C LEU A 457 1.12 39.74 9.38
N LEU A 458 1.27 41.05 9.60
CA LEU A 458 2.48 41.79 9.21
C LEU A 458 3.72 41.15 9.84
N TYR A 459 3.67 40.85 11.14
CA TYR A 459 4.76 40.20 11.85
C TYR A 459 5.11 38.83 11.22
N LEU A 460 4.10 38.00 10.94
CA LEU A 460 4.29 36.68 10.34
C LEU A 460 4.82 36.72 8.89
N HIS A 461 4.41 37.71 8.10
CA HIS A 461 4.71 37.78 6.66
C HIS A 461 6.00 38.55 6.34
N GLU A 462 6.31 39.62 7.09
CA GLU A 462 7.33 40.60 6.73
C GLU A 462 8.37 40.91 7.84
N GLU A 463 8.05 40.73 9.14
CA GLU A 463 8.96 41.14 10.24
C GLU A 463 9.71 39.98 10.92
N TRP A 464 9.20 38.74 10.83
CA TRP A 464 9.87 37.56 11.37
C TRP A 464 10.97 37.04 10.43
N GLU A 465 11.98 36.35 10.98
CA GLU A 465 13.18 35.86 10.26
C GLU A 465 12.88 34.99 9.02
N GLN A 466 11.69 34.38 8.96
CA GLN A 466 11.21 33.56 7.85
C GLN A 466 9.72 33.82 7.66
N CYS A 467 9.25 34.01 6.42
CA CYS A 467 7.82 34.17 6.15
C CYS A 467 7.02 32.97 6.67
N VAL A 468 5.99 33.23 7.49
CA VAL A 468 5.05 32.22 8.00
C VAL A 468 3.67 32.48 7.43
N VAL A 469 3.19 31.55 6.61
CA VAL A 469 1.79 31.56 6.11
C VAL A 469 0.94 30.71 7.05
N HIS A 470 -0.13 31.29 7.60
CA HIS A 470 -0.96 30.69 8.64
C HIS A 470 -2.00 29.70 8.08
N ARG A 471 -2.58 30.00 6.91
CA ARG A 471 -3.50 29.15 6.13
C ARG A 471 -4.89 28.86 6.74
N ASP A 472 -5.22 29.47 7.89
CA ASP A 472 -6.53 29.31 8.55
C ASP A 472 -6.92 30.56 9.35
N ILE A 473 -6.82 31.73 8.70
CA ILE A 473 -7.26 33.01 9.28
C ILE A 473 -8.79 33.09 9.17
N LYS A 474 -9.44 33.12 10.33
CA LYS A 474 -10.90 33.21 10.48
C LYS A 474 -11.26 33.76 11.86
N SER A 475 -12.44 34.34 12.01
CA SER A 475 -12.90 34.93 13.28
C SER A 475 -12.84 33.97 14.49
N SER A 476 -13.03 32.66 14.32
CA SER A 476 -12.91 31.69 15.43
C SER A 476 -11.48 31.46 15.93
N ASN A 477 -10.47 31.78 15.12
CA ASN A 477 -9.05 31.65 15.46
C ASN A 477 -8.44 32.96 15.99
N VAL A 478 -9.25 34.03 16.10
CA VAL A 478 -8.87 35.31 16.68
C VAL A 478 -9.39 35.36 18.12
N MET A 479 -8.51 35.15 19.08
CA MET A 479 -8.84 35.15 20.50
C MET A 479 -8.75 36.56 21.10
N LEU A 480 -9.46 36.78 22.20
CA LEU A 480 -9.54 38.07 22.89
C LEU A 480 -9.03 37.96 24.33
N ASP A 481 -8.03 38.78 24.65
CA ASP A 481 -7.52 38.92 26.02
C ASP A 481 -8.49 39.72 26.92
N SER A 482 -8.14 39.90 28.21
CA SER A 482 -8.96 40.62 29.19
C SER A 482 -9.23 42.09 28.83
N SER A 483 -8.41 42.69 27.95
CA SER A 483 -8.53 44.07 27.46
C SER A 483 -9.05 44.13 26.01
N PHE A 484 -9.65 43.03 25.54
CA PHE A 484 -10.18 42.86 24.18
C PHE A 484 -9.13 43.14 23.09
N ASN A 485 -7.85 42.88 23.35
CA ASN A 485 -6.84 42.85 22.29
C ASN A 485 -6.94 41.54 21.52
N ALA A 486 -6.87 41.62 20.18
CA ALA A 486 -6.85 40.45 19.32
C ALA A 486 -5.52 39.68 19.42
N LYS A 487 -5.61 38.36 19.54
CA LYS A 487 -4.49 37.42 19.50
C LYS A 487 -4.82 36.27 18.55
N LEU A 488 -4.06 36.16 17.47
CA LEU A 488 -4.18 35.09 16.49
C LEU A 488 -3.63 33.76 17.06
N GLY A 489 -4.39 32.68 16.90
CA GLY A 489 -4.03 31.32 17.35
C GLY A 489 -4.34 30.25 16.31
N ASP A 490 -4.05 28.99 16.68
CA ASP A 490 -4.19 27.77 15.86
C ASP A 490 -3.22 27.66 14.66
N PHE A 491 -1.95 27.39 14.98
CA PHE A 491 -0.85 27.30 14.00
C PHE A 491 -0.65 25.87 13.43
N GLY A 492 -1.65 24.97 13.57
CA GLY A 492 -1.55 23.59 13.08
C GLY A 492 -1.33 23.48 11.56
N LEU A 493 -1.94 24.38 10.78
CA LEU A 493 -1.78 24.44 9.33
C LEU A 493 -0.66 25.37 8.84
N ALA A 494 -0.07 26.17 9.74
CA ALA A 494 0.92 27.19 9.42
C ALA A 494 2.23 26.59 8.87
N ARG A 495 2.89 27.26 7.92
CA ARG A 495 4.15 26.78 7.32
C ARG A 495 5.12 27.93 7.08
N PHE A 496 6.42 27.64 7.23
CA PHE A 496 7.47 28.52 6.72
C PHE A 496 7.46 28.49 5.18
N VAL A 497 7.63 29.65 4.56
CA VAL A 497 7.77 29.82 3.10
C VAL A 497 9.08 30.53 2.84
N ASP A 498 9.91 29.94 1.99
CA ASP A 498 11.20 30.51 1.62
C ASP A 498 11.00 31.69 0.66
N HIS A 499 11.70 32.80 0.90
CA HIS A 499 11.44 34.06 0.21
C HIS A 499 11.85 34.05 -1.28
N GLU A 500 12.71 33.11 -1.68
CA GLU A 500 13.29 33.05 -3.03
C GLU A 500 12.73 31.94 -3.94
N LEU A 501 12.17 30.86 -3.37
CA LEU A 501 11.83 29.64 -4.14
C LEU A 501 10.35 29.48 -4.50
N GLY A 502 9.46 30.31 -3.95
CA GLY A 502 8.02 30.25 -4.20
C GLY A 502 7.31 29.07 -3.51
N SER A 503 5.98 29.17 -3.43
CA SER A 503 5.17 28.22 -2.66
C SER A 503 5.18 26.81 -3.26
N GLN A 504 5.61 25.82 -2.46
CA GLN A 504 5.49 24.40 -2.79
C GLN A 504 4.00 23.98 -2.85
N THR A 505 3.68 22.97 -3.66
CA THR A 505 2.34 22.38 -3.71
C THR A 505 1.96 21.78 -2.36
N THR A 506 1.05 22.43 -1.64
CA THR A 506 0.51 21.94 -0.38
C THR A 506 -0.74 21.09 -0.58
N VAL A 507 -1.05 20.21 0.37
CA VAL A 507 -2.39 19.62 0.46
C VAL A 507 -3.39 20.76 0.71
N LEU A 508 -4.46 20.83 -0.08
CA LEU A 508 -5.56 21.78 0.09
C LEU A 508 -6.13 21.66 1.51
N ALA A 509 -5.99 22.72 2.30
CA ALA A 509 -6.41 22.79 3.69
C ALA A 509 -6.68 24.25 4.08
N GLY A 510 -7.68 24.47 4.93
CA GLY A 510 -8.19 25.77 5.35
C GLY A 510 -9.73 25.77 5.40
N THR A 511 -10.33 26.83 5.91
CA THR A 511 -11.79 26.87 6.14
C THR A 511 -12.56 27.44 4.94
N MET A 512 -13.61 26.73 4.49
CA MET A 512 -14.48 27.15 3.40
C MET A 512 -15.12 28.52 3.69
N GLY A 513 -15.10 29.42 2.70
CA GLY A 513 -15.50 30.83 2.86
C GLY A 513 -14.33 31.79 3.14
N TYR A 514 -13.22 31.30 3.71
CA TYR A 514 -11.98 32.06 3.89
C TYR A 514 -10.90 31.65 2.88
N LEU A 515 -10.96 30.42 2.34
CA LEU A 515 -10.07 29.95 1.28
C LEU A 515 -10.09 30.88 0.06
N ALA A 516 -8.91 31.35 -0.34
CA ALA A 516 -8.72 32.17 -1.54
C ALA A 516 -8.96 31.36 -2.84
N PRO A 517 -9.45 31.98 -3.92
CA PRO A 517 -9.77 31.28 -5.18
C PRO A 517 -8.59 30.48 -5.75
N GLU A 518 -7.38 31.06 -5.73
CA GLU A 518 -6.17 30.40 -6.22
C GLU A 518 -5.76 29.19 -5.37
N CYS A 519 -6.06 29.18 -4.06
CA CYS A 519 -5.81 28.01 -3.21
C CYS A 519 -6.69 26.83 -3.64
N VAL A 520 -7.96 27.08 -3.94
CA VAL A 520 -8.92 26.05 -4.39
C VAL A 520 -8.51 25.50 -5.77
N THR A 521 -8.08 26.37 -6.69
CA THR A 521 -7.71 25.97 -8.05
C THR A 521 -6.32 25.33 -8.16
N THR A 522 -5.33 25.77 -7.36
CA THR A 522 -3.91 25.38 -7.53
C THR A 522 -3.35 24.51 -6.38
N GLY A 523 -4.04 24.42 -5.25
CA GLY A 523 -3.55 23.77 -4.03
C GLY A 523 -2.42 24.52 -3.32
N ARG A 524 -2.02 25.71 -3.79
CA ARG A 524 -0.90 26.50 -3.22
C ARG A 524 -1.43 27.59 -2.29
N ALA A 525 -0.84 27.69 -1.11
CA ALA A 525 -1.09 28.80 -0.19
C ALA A 525 0.12 29.77 -0.18
N SER A 526 -0.14 31.06 0.02
CA SER A 526 0.86 32.12 0.08
C SER A 526 0.45 33.22 1.05
N LYS A 527 1.31 34.22 1.28
CA LYS A 527 0.96 35.39 2.10
C LYS A 527 -0.29 36.12 1.55
N GLU A 528 -0.46 36.19 0.24
CA GLU A 528 -1.64 36.77 -0.42
C GLU A 528 -2.93 35.98 -0.13
N SER A 529 -2.84 34.68 0.17
CA SER A 529 -4.01 33.87 0.56
C SER A 529 -4.42 34.08 2.03
N ASP A 530 -3.46 34.36 2.91
CA ASP A 530 -3.73 34.85 4.28
C ASP A 530 -4.33 36.26 4.23
N VAL A 531 -3.85 37.15 3.34
CA VAL A 531 -4.42 38.49 3.10
C VAL A 531 -5.89 38.38 2.67
N TYR A 532 -6.23 37.48 1.73
CA TYR A 532 -7.62 37.24 1.33
C TYR A 532 -8.49 36.77 2.50
N SER A 533 -7.97 35.87 3.32
CA SER A 533 -8.65 35.37 4.51
C SER A 533 -8.88 36.49 5.54
N PHE A 534 -7.89 37.36 5.76
CA PHE A 534 -7.99 38.58 6.56
C PHE A 534 -9.02 39.59 6.01
N GLY A 535 -9.10 39.73 4.69
CA GLY A 535 -10.11 40.57 4.04
C GLY A 535 -11.54 40.13 4.38
N ASN A 536 -11.79 38.83 4.37
CA ASN A 536 -13.07 38.26 4.80
C ASN A 536 -13.35 38.55 6.29
N VAL A 537 -12.36 38.38 7.18
CA VAL A 537 -12.52 38.73 8.62
C VAL A 537 -12.77 40.22 8.84
N CYS A 538 -12.18 41.13 8.04
CA CYS A 538 -12.51 42.56 8.11
C CYS A 538 -14.00 42.82 7.77
N LEU A 539 -14.53 42.12 6.77
CA LEU A 539 -15.95 42.21 6.42
C LEU A 539 -16.84 41.60 7.51
N GLU A 540 -16.45 40.48 8.14
CA GLU A 540 -17.17 39.92 9.30
C GLU A 540 -17.27 40.94 10.45
N ILE A 541 -16.14 41.57 10.81
CA ILE A 541 -16.06 42.57 11.89
C ILE A 541 -16.96 43.78 11.59
N ALA A 542 -16.96 44.26 10.35
CA ALA A 542 -17.73 45.42 9.92
C ALA A 542 -19.25 45.15 9.79
N CYS A 543 -19.61 43.96 9.30
CA CYS A 543 -20.99 43.62 8.92
C CYS A 543 -21.75 42.78 9.96
N GLY A 544 -21.07 42.18 10.95
CA GLY A 544 -21.69 41.28 11.92
C GLY A 544 -22.18 39.96 11.33
N ARG A 545 -21.70 39.60 10.13
CA ARG A 545 -22.20 38.47 9.32
C ARG A 545 -21.07 37.53 8.90
N LYS A 546 -21.37 36.23 8.79
CA LYS A 546 -20.40 35.21 8.32
C LYS A 546 -20.18 35.32 6.80
N PRO A 547 -19.03 34.88 6.25
CA PRO A 547 -18.74 34.98 4.82
C PRO A 547 -19.74 34.25 3.91
N VAL A 548 -20.33 33.17 4.42
CA VAL A 548 -21.41 32.40 3.78
C VAL A 548 -22.54 32.18 4.78
N GLU A 549 -23.74 32.62 4.45
CA GLU A 549 -24.92 32.52 5.30
C GLU A 549 -26.15 32.06 4.49
N PRO A 550 -26.42 30.73 4.41
CA PRO A 550 -27.43 30.17 3.50
C PRO A 550 -28.89 30.55 3.79
N LYS A 551 -29.16 31.27 4.88
CA LYS A 551 -30.52 31.60 5.36
C LYS A 551 -31.02 32.97 4.88
N LEU A 552 -30.23 33.67 4.07
CA LEU A 552 -30.56 34.98 3.53
C LEU A 552 -31.01 34.90 2.07
N GLU A 553 -31.57 35.99 1.56
CA GLU A 553 -31.87 36.19 0.14
C GLU A 553 -30.65 35.86 -0.74
N GLU A 554 -30.88 35.29 -1.91
CA GLU A 554 -29.83 34.72 -2.78
C GLU A 554 -28.70 35.71 -3.11
N SER A 555 -29.03 36.99 -3.28
CA SER A 555 -28.09 38.10 -3.50
C SER A 555 -27.20 38.44 -2.29
N LYS A 556 -27.59 38.01 -1.09
CA LYS A 556 -26.91 38.28 0.20
C LYS A 556 -26.21 37.05 0.78
N VAL A 557 -26.43 35.84 0.24
CA VAL A 557 -25.87 34.56 0.78
C VAL A 557 -24.35 34.57 0.93
N ARG A 558 -23.63 35.28 0.05
CA ARG A 558 -22.17 35.48 0.15
C ARG A 558 -21.88 36.93 0.53
N LEU A 559 -21.13 37.12 1.61
CA LEU A 559 -20.83 38.45 2.15
C LEU A 559 -20.02 39.31 1.15
N LEU A 560 -18.93 38.76 0.61
CA LEU A 560 -17.99 39.50 -0.24
C LEU A 560 -18.63 40.12 -1.49
N PRO A 561 -19.37 39.38 -2.36
CA PRO A 561 -20.04 39.98 -3.52
C PRO A 561 -21.08 41.06 -3.14
N TRP A 562 -21.82 40.85 -2.05
CA TRP A 562 -22.84 41.80 -1.59
C TRP A 562 -22.24 43.13 -1.11
N VAL A 563 -21.15 43.09 -0.31
CA VAL A 563 -20.45 44.32 0.10
C VAL A 563 -19.79 45.01 -1.10
N TRP A 564 -19.32 44.25 -2.10
CA TRP A 564 -18.75 44.84 -3.33
C TRP A 564 -19.79 45.58 -4.17
N ASP A 565 -21.03 45.07 -4.28
CA ASP A 565 -22.13 45.76 -4.96
C ASP A 565 -22.55 47.04 -4.23
N LEU A 566 -22.58 47.02 -2.89
CA LEU A 566 -22.81 48.21 -2.07
C LEU A 566 -21.67 49.24 -2.18
N TYR A 567 -20.41 48.81 -2.33
CA TYR A 567 -19.30 49.69 -2.69
C TYR A 567 -19.53 50.35 -4.06
N GLY A 568 -19.83 49.55 -5.09
CA GLY A 568 -20.06 50.01 -6.46
C GLY A 568 -21.22 50.98 -6.62
N THR A 569 -22.26 50.85 -5.80
CA THR A 569 -23.45 51.71 -5.79
C THR A 569 -23.34 52.90 -4.83
N GLY A 570 -22.21 53.07 -4.14
CA GLY A 570 -21.99 54.16 -3.17
C GLY A 570 -22.71 53.99 -1.83
N LYS A 571 -23.29 52.81 -1.58
CA LYS A 571 -24.10 52.46 -0.39
C LYS A 571 -23.35 51.63 0.65
N LEU A 572 -22.02 51.70 0.65
CA LEU A 572 -21.16 50.83 1.47
C LEU A 572 -21.56 50.76 2.97
N LEU A 573 -22.01 51.87 3.56
CA LEU A 573 -22.42 51.90 4.96
C LEU A 573 -23.70 51.10 5.27
N ASP A 574 -24.48 50.70 4.26
CA ASP A 574 -25.65 49.83 4.47
C ASP A 574 -25.24 48.36 4.68
N ALA A 575 -23.95 48.03 4.52
CA ALA A 575 -23.40 46.75 4.94
C ALA A 575 -23.05 46.68 6.44
N ALA A 576 -23.09 47.81 7.16
CA ALA A 576 -22.63 47.86 8.56
C ALA A 576 -23.57 47.08 9.49
N ASP A 577 -22.98 46.42 10.50
CA ASP A 577 -23.71 45.62 11.47
C ASP A 577 -24.86 46.41 12.13
N GLU A 578 -26.09 45.92 11.93
CA GLU A 578 -27.32 46.51 12.48
C GLU A 578 -27.28 46.59 14.02
N GLN A 579 -26.60 45.66 14.69
CA GLN A 579 -26.46 45.65 16.15
C GLN A 579 -25.65 46.84 16.68
N LEU A 580 -24.83 47.49 15.85
CA LEU A 580 -24.15 48.73 16.23
C LEU A 580 -25.09 49.94 16.23
N ASN A 581 -26.32 49.84 15.72
CA ASN A 581 -27.31 50.93 15.69
C ASN A 581 -26.77 52.26 15.10
N ARG A 582 -25.92 52.17 14.07
CA ARG A 582 -25.15 53.29 13.47
C ARG A 582 -24.19 54.01 14.44
N ILE A 583 -23.91 53.46 15.63
CA ILE A 583 -22.94 53.99 16.61
C ILE A 583 -21.52 53.53 16.23
N PHE A 584 -20.97 54.13 15.18
CA PHE A 584 -19.60 53.91 14.72
C PHE A 584 -19.02 55.17 14.06
N ASN A 585 -17.69 55.22 13.90
CA ASN A 585 -17.06 56.25 13.08
C ASN A 585 -17.19 55.86 11.60
N GLU A 586 -17.94 56.63 10.81
CA GLU A 586 -18.21 56.30 9.40
C GLU A 586 -16.95 56.19 8.54
N GLU A 587 -15.94 57.01 8.79
CA GLU A 587 -14.71 57.01 7.99
C GLU A 587 -13.93 55.72 8.24
N GLN A 588 -13.77 55.35 9.52
CA GLN A 588 -13.19 54.07 9.91
C GLN A 588 -14.00 52.88 9.38
N MET A 589 -15.34 52.95 9.38
CA MET A 589 -16.20 51.89 8.86
C MET A 589 -15.98 51.69 7.35
N LYS A 590 -16.05 52.77 6.56
CA LYS A 590 -15.75 52.76 5.11
C LYS A 590 -14.34 52.22 4.86
N ARG A 591 -13.35 52.67 5.64
CA ARG A 591 -11.94 52.28 5.56
C ARG A 591 -11.72 50.79 5.85
N LEU A 592 -12.33 50.24 6.90
CA LEU A 592 -12.26 48.82 7.22
C LEU A 592 -12.89 47.96 6.11
N MET A 593 -14.06 48.34 5.60
CA MET A 593 -14.73 47.62 4.52
C MET A 593 -13.95 47.69 3.20
N ILE A 594 -13.42 48.86 2.82
CA ILE A 594 -12.61 49.02 1.60
C ILE A 594 -11.30 48.22 1.69
N VAL A 595 -10.63 48.22 2.84
CA VAL A 595 -9.48 47.34 3.08
C VAL A 595 -9.90 45.87 3.02
N GLY A 596 -11.06 45.50 3.57
CA GLY A 596 -11.64 44.16 3.45
C GLY A 596 -11.81 43.70 1.99
N LEU A 597 -12.42 44.55 1.15
CA LEU A 597 -12.59 44.30 -0.29
C LEU A 597 -11.24 44.24 -1.04
N TRP A 598 -10.29 45.12 -0.72
CA TRP A 598 -8.97 45.15 -1.34
C TRP A 598 -8.16 43.89 -1.00
N CYS A 599 -8.17 43.48 0.27
CA CYS A 599 -7.58 42.24 0.74
C CYS A 599 -8.25 41.01 0.11
N ALA A 600 -9.58 41.00 -0.01
CA ALA A 600 -10.36 39.92 -0.61
C ALA A 600 -10.45 39.98 -2.15
N HIS A 601 -9.55 40.72 -2.83
CA HIS A 601 -9.57 40.84 -4.29
C HIS A 601 -9.36 39.47 -4.99
N PRO A 602 -10.13 39.12 -6.04
CA PRO A 602 -10.05 37.80 -6.69
C PRO A 602 -8.68 37.48 -7.30
N ASP A 603 -8.05 38.44 -7.97
CA ASP A 603 -6.63 38.35 -8.36
C ASP A 603 -5.75 38.59 -7.14
N TYR A 604 -4.90 37.62 -6.81
CA TYR A 604 -3.96 37.65 -5.69
C TYR A 604 -2.87 38.73 -5.86
N LYS A 605 -2.53 39.12 -7.09
CA LYS A 605 -1.51 40.15 -7.37
C LYS A 605 -1.98 41.57 -7.09
N ALA A 606 -3.28 41.80 -7.05
CA ALA A 606 -3.89 43.10 -6.79
C ALA A 606 -4.21 43.32 -5.29
N ARG A 607 -4.01 42.30 -4.44
CA ARG A 607 -4.16 42.39 -2.99
C ARG A 607 -2.99 43.19 -2.38
N PRO A 608 -3.22 43.94 -1.28
CA PRO A 608 -2.16 44.65 -0.58
C PRO A 608 -1.22 43.70 0.16
N SER A 609 -0.01 44.17 0.45
CA SER A 609 0.78 43.61 1.56
C SER A 609 0.14 43.99 2.91
N MET A 610 0.40 43.21 3.96
CA MET A 610 -0.16 43.52 5.28
C MET A 610 0.31 44.86 5.82
N LYS A 611 1.52 45.31 5.44
CA LYS A 611 2.03 46.66 5.75
C LYS A 611 1.17 47.75 5.11
N GLN A 612 0.81 47.60 3.83
CA GLN A 612 -0.06 48.54 3.13
C GLN A 612 -1.47 48.57 3.74
N ALA A 613 -2.01 47.39 4.08
CA ALA A 613 -3.31 47.29 4.74
C ALA A 613 -3.33 48.01 6.11
N ILE A 614 -2.27 47.86 6.92
CA ILE A 614 -2.13 48.58 8.20
C ILE A 614 -2.03 50.09 7.98
N GLN A 615 -1.21 50.57 7.05
CA GLN A 615 -1.07 52.00 6.78
C GLN A 615 -2.40 52.65 6.40
N VAL A 616 -3.22 51.96 5.58
CA VAL A 616 -4.57 52.45 5.26
C VAL A 616 -5.49 52.39 6.49
N LEU A 617 -5.46 51.34 7.31
CA LEU A 617 -6.26 51.26 8.55
C LEU A 617 -5.85 52.28 9.62
N SER A 618 -4.57 52.64 9.71
CA SER A 618 -4.04 53.65 10.64
C SER A 618 -4.24 55.10 10.17
N GLN A 619 -4.91 55.32 9.02
CA GLN A 619 -5.08 56.64 8.37
C GLN A 619 -3.77 57.29 7.88
N GLU A 620 -2.68 56.53 7.82
CA GLU A 620 -1.36 56.98 7.31
C GLU A 620 -1.31 56.98 5.77
N ALA A 621 -2.23 56.28 5.11
CA ALA A 621 -2.36 56.21 3.66
C ALA A 621 -3.80 56.47 3.17
N THR A 622 -3.90 56.87 1.90
CA THR A 622 -5.17 57.05 1.18
C THR A 622 -5.86 55.71 0.92
N LEU A 623 -7.18 55.75 0.74
CA LEU A 623 -7.96 54.55 0.40
C LEU A 623 -7.60 54.05 -1.02
N PRO A 624 -7.53 52.72 -1.25
CA PRO A 624 -7.36 52.17 -2.58
C PRO A 624 -8.59 52.47 -3.44
N ASN A 625 -8.37 52.73 -4.73
CA ASN A 625 -9.45 52.84 -5.71
C ASN A 625 -9.75 51.43 -6.27
N LEU A 626 -10.90 50.87 -5.92
CA LEU A 626 -11.32 49.53 -6.36
C LEU A 626 -12.34 49.65 -7.51
N PRO A 627 -12.43 48.64 -8.40
CA PRO A 627 -13.46 48.63 -9.44
C PRO A 627 -14.86 48.54 -8.81
N GLY A 628 -15.80 49.35 -9.30
CA GLY A 628 -17.20 49.37 -8.84
C GLY A 628 -18.01 48.09 -9.13
N LYS A 629 -17.43 47.10 -9.80
CA LYS A 629 -17.94 45.73 -9.87
C LYS A 629 -16.82 44.77 -9.52
N MET A 630 -17.15 43.71 -8.78
CA MET A 630 -16.20 42.66 -8.42
C MET A 630 -15.64 42.01 -9.70
N PRO A 631 -14.31 41.97 -9.90
CA PRO A 631 -13.71 41.30 -11.05
C PRO A 631 -14.05 39.80 -11.04
N LEU A 632 -14.35 39.23 -12.20
CA LEU A 632 -14.50 37.78 -12.31
C LEU A 632 -13.12 37.12 -12.18
N PRO A 633 -12.98 36.02 -11.42
CA PRO A 633 -11.72 35.28 -11.35
C PRO A 633 -11.32 34.75 -12.74
N ILE A 634 -10.17 35.19 -13.27
CA ILE A 634 -9.65 34.71 -14.56
C ILE A 634 -8.98 33.35 -14.36
N TYR A 635 -9.80 32.31 -14.14
CA TYR A 635 -9.36 30.93 -14.08
C TYR A 635 -10.19 30.09 -15.05
N TYR A 636 -9.54 29.52 -16.08
CA TYR A 636 -10.16 28.54 -16.97
C TYR A 636 -10.65 27.35 -16.14
N THR A 637 -11.96 27.11 -16.12
CA THR A 637 -12.56 25.98 -15.40
C THR A 637 -13.69 25.36 -16.22
N PRO A 638 -13.73 24.02 -16.37
CA PRO A 638 -14.98 23.30 -16.60
C PRO A 638 -15.82 23.38 -15.31
N VAL A 639 -17.14 23.49 -15.46
CA VAL A 639 -18.06 23.63 -14.31
C VAL A 639 -18.07 22.37 -13.46
N MET A 640 -17.45 22.40 -12.28
CA MET A 640 -17.64 21.36 -11.25
C MET A 640 -19.01 21.53 -10.58
N LYS A 641 -19.79 20.44 -10.51
CA LYS A 641 -21.09 20.44 -9.83
C LYS A 641 -20.90 20.50 -8.32
N LEU A 642 -21.70 21.34 -7.66
CA LEU A 642 -21.69 21.52 -6.20
C LEU A 642 -22.22 20.30 -5.41
N SER A 643 -22.67 19.24 -6.10
CA SER A 643 -23.26 18.03 -5.53
C SER A 643 -22.28 17.11 -4.80
N ASP A 644 -20.98 17.22 -5.10
CA ASP A 644 -19.99 16.23 -4.65
C ASP A 644 -19.44 16.55 -3.25
N PHE A 645 -19.81 17.69 -2.66
CA PHE A 645 -19.49 18.07 -1.28
C PHE A 645 -20.64 17.72 -0.32
N ALA A 646 -20.72 16.44 0.05
CA ALA A 646 -21.72 15.94 0.99
C ALA A 646 -21.54 16.54 2.40
N TYR A 647 -22.52 17.33 2.84
CA TYR A 647 -22.58 17.95 4.16
C TYR A 647 -22.95 16.90 5.24
N ARG A 648 -21.97 16.29 5.90
CA ARG A 648 -22.23 15.49 7.12
C ARG A 648 -22.34 16.39 8.36
N SER A 649 -23.48 17.07 8.48
CA SER A 649 -23.98 17.57 9.76
C SER A 649 -25.30 16.86 10.07
N HIS A 650 -25.30 15.97 11.06
CA HIS A 650 -26.52 15.28 11.48
C HIS A 650 -27.38 16.20 12.37
N THR A 651 -28.38 16.83 11.75
CA THR A 651 -29.67 17.15 12.40
C THR A 651 -30.75 16.92 11.36
N GLY A 652 -31.76 16.09 11.66
CA GLY A 652 -32.68 15.56 10.66
C GLY A 652 -34.10 16.09 10.80
N THR A 653 -34.83 16.19 9.68
CA THR A 653 -36.28 15.94 9.60
C THR A 653 -36.70 15.69 8.15
N SER A 654 -37.72 14.86 7.95
CA SER A 654 -38.13 14.34 6.64
C SER A 654 -39.15 15.24 5.93
N THR A 655 -39.10 15.35 4.60
CA THR A 655 -40.32 15.41 3.74
C THR A 655 -39.99 15.22 2.25
N THR A 656 -40.99 14.77 1.50
CA THR A 656 -40.97 14.34 0.10
C THR A 656 -41.45 15.42 -0.87
N ALA A 657 -40.87 15.50 -2.07
CA ALA A 657 -41.58 15.89 -3.30
C ALA A 657 -40.81 15.46 -4.56
N SER A 658 -41.53 15.06 -5.60
CA SER A 658 -41.03 14.65 -6.91
C SER A 658 -41.44 15.65 -8.00
N ALA A 659 -40.58 15.86 -9.01
CA ALA A 659 -40.97 16.49 -10.27
C ALA A 659 -40.04 16.08 -11.42
N SER A 660 -40.65 15.69 -12.54
CA SER A 660 -40.00 15.33 -13.80
C SER A 660 -40.24 16.41 -14.85
N THR A 661 -39.27 16.67 -15.73
CA THR A 661 -39.56 17.18 -17.09
C THR A 661 -38.44 16.78 -18.06
N SER A 662 -38.82 16.55 -19.31
CA SER A 662 -38.01 16.00 -20.41
C SER A 662 -37.87 17.01 -21.56
N SER A 663 -37.26 16.57 -22.68
CA SER A 663 -37.18 17.23 -24.00
C SER A 663 -36.10 18.30 -24.17
N SER A 664 -35.54 18.54 -25.37
CA SER A 664 -35.40 17.67 -26.56
C SER A 664 -34.31 18.23 -27.50
N SER A 665 -33.84 17.41 -28.44
CA SER A 665 -32.82 17.74 -29.44
C SER A 665 -33.33 18.62 -30.59
N THR A 666 -32.42 19.37 -31.23
CA THR A 666 -32.51 19.61 -32.69
C THR A 666 -31.14 19.82 -33.30
N THR A 667 -30.93 19.24 -34.48
CA THR A 667 -29.73 19.32 -35.33
C THR A 667 -29.85 20.44 -36.36
N ASN A 668 -28.73 20.91 -36.93
CA ASN A 668 -28.51 20.86 -38.38
C ASN A 668 -27.09 21.25 -38.81
N SER A 669 -26.74 20.84 -40.03
CA SER A 669 -25.40 20.76 -40.61
C SER A 669 -25.15 21.82 -41.69
N SER A 670 -23.86 22.06 -42.01
CA SER A 670 -23.34 22.15 -43.39
C SER A 670 -21.81 22.33 -43.42
N MET A 671 -21.22 22.19 -44.60
CA MET A 671 -19.80 21.83 -44.83
C MET A 671 -18.91 23.04 -45.20
N ALA A 672 -17.59 22.97 -44.92
CA ALA A 672 -16.56 22.72 -45.95
C ALA A 672 -15.11 23.12 -45.57
N SER A 673 -14.18 22.16 -45.77
CA SER A 673 -12.80 22.28 -46.30
C SER A 673 -11.70 23.14 -45.65
N SER A 674 -10.55 22.48 -45.44
CA SER A 674 -9.16 23.01 -45.34
C SER A 674 -8.80 23.85 -44.09
N THR A 675 -7.63 23.72 -43.44
CA THR A 675 -6.34 23.10 -43.80
C THR A 675 -5.70 22.30 -42.64
N ASN A 676 -4.67 21.48 -42.94
CA ASN A 676 -3.93 20.65 -41.97
C ASN A 676 -3.16 21.44 -40.90
N THR A 677 -3.38 21.11 -39.61
CA THR A 677 -2.31 21.02 -38.59
C THR A 677 -2.68 19.96 -37.55
N MET A 678 -2.21 18.72 -37.73
CA MET A 678 -2.39 17.63 -36.75
C MET A 678 -1.34 17.78 -35.64
N ILE A 679 -1.70 18.46 -34.54
CA ILE A 679 -0.93 18.38 -33.29
C ILE A 679 -1.45 17.17 -32.52
N LEU A 680 -0.64 16.11 -32.47
CA LEU A 680 -0.97 14.87 -31.79
C LEU A 680 -0.93 15.07 -30.27
N PHE A 681 -2.05 15.45 -29.67
CA PHE A 681 -2.22 15.40 -28.22
C PHE A 681 -2.26 13.93 -27.78
N ILE A 682 -1.09 13.37 -27.44
CA ILE A 682 -1.02 12.17 -26.61
C ILE A 682 -1.48 12.58 -25.20
N VAL A 683 -2.78 12.48 -24.97
CA VAL A 683 -3.34 12.48 -23.62
C VAL A 683 -2.83 11.21 -22.93
N PRO A 684 -2.23 11.29 -21.73
CA PRO A 684 -1.91 10.10 -20.96
C PRO A 684 -3.21 9.37 -20.59
N SER A 685 -3.51 8.26 -21.26
CA SER A 685 -4.62 7.40 -20.87
C SER A 685 -4.31 6.79 -19.50
N ARG A 686 -5.11 7.18 -18.50
CA ARG A 686 -5.11 6.56 -17.17
C ARG A 686 -5.49 5.09 -17.33
N THR A 687 -4.69 4.19 -16.78
CA THR A 687 -5.00 2.75 -16.72
C THR A 687 -4.72 2.23 -15.32
N THR A 688 -5.77 1.95 -14.58
CA THR A 688 -5.72 1.18 -13.32
C THR A 688 -5.77 -0.32 -13.64
N SER A 689 -5.65 -1.16 -12.60
CA SER A 689 -5.98 -2.58 -12.70
C SER A 689 -7.36 -2.80 -13.34
N VAL A 690 -7.45 -3.76 -14.27
CA VAL A 690 -8.67 -4.05 -15.04
C VAL A 690 -9.27 -5.36 -14.57
N SER A 691 -10.54 -5.34 -14.18
CA SER A 691 -11.29 -6.51 -13.72
C SER A 691 -12.74 -6.43 -14.21
N PHE A 692 -13.22 -7.50 -14.87
CA PHE A 692 -14.61 -7.59 -15.33
C PHE A 692 -15.11 -9.04 -15.36
N ASN A 693 -16.43 -9.22 -15.34
CA ASN A 693 -17.09 -10.52 -15.37
C ASN A 693 -18.43 -10.42 -16.11
N TYR A 694 -18.52 -11.07 -17.26
CA TYR A 694 -19.73 -11.24 -18.07
C TYR A 694 -20.15 -12.72 -18.00
N PRO A 695 -21.11 -13.10 -17.13
CA PRO A 695 -21.62 -14.47 -17.08
C PRO A 695 -22.47 -14.82 -18.31
N ASN A 696 -22.97 -13.80 -19.01
CA ASN A 696 -23.57 -13.81 -20.34
C ASN A 696 -23.44 -12.39 -20.93
N PHE A 697 -23.91 -12.20 -22.17
CA PHE A 697 -23.78 -10.96 -22.94
C PHE A 697 -25.14 -10.31 -23.23
N ALA A 698 -26.00 -10.19 -22.23
CA ALA A 698 -27.28 -9.49 -22.36
C ALA A 698 -27.10 -8.05 -22.88
N SER A 699 -27.98 -7.62 -23.81
CA SER A 699 -27.78 -6.39 -24.61
C SER A 699 -27.81 -5.07 -23.83
N ASN A 700 -28.26 -5.08 -22.57
CA ASN A 700 -28.35 -3.89 -21.73
C ASN A 700 -27.03 -3.60 -21.00
N GLY A 701 -26.25 -2.65 -21.52
CA GLY A 701 -25.05 -2.12 -20.84
C GLY A 701 -23.75 -2.86 -21.15
N LEU A 702 -23.72 -3.71 -22.19
CA LEU A 702 -22.52 -4.38 -22.67
C LEU A 702 -21.43 -3.36 -23.04
N LYS A 703 -20.26 -3.47 -22.40
CA LYS A 703 -19.05 -2.69 -22.73
C LYS A 703 -18.02 -3.58 -23.43
N ILE A 704 -18.37 -4.04 -24.62
CA ILE A 704 -17.51 -4.82 -25.52
C ILE A 704 -17.65 -4.19 -26.92
N ASN A 705 -16.51 -3.91 -27.56
CA ASN A 705 -16.47 -3.46 -28.95
C ASN A 705 -16.55 -4.67 -29.87
N LEU A 706 -17.43 -4.62 -30.87
CA LEU A 706 -17.62 -5.67 -31.86
C LEU A 706 -17.12 -5.18 -33.22
N GLU A 707 -16.29 -5.97 -33.91
CA GLU A 707 -15.74 -5.64 -35.22
C GLU A 707 -16.21 -6.61 -36.32
N ASN A 708 -16.29 -6.09 -37.55
CA ASN A 708 -16.69 -6.81 -38.75
C ASN A 708 -18.05 -7.50 -38.61
N HIS A 709 -18.10 -8.84 -38.62
CA HIS A 709 -19.35 -9.60 -38.60
C HIS A 709 -19.78 -10.11 -37.21
N SER A 710 -19.11 -9.73 -36.12
CA SER A 710 -19.52 -10.15 -34.79
C SER A 710 -20.73 -9.36 -34.28
N TYR A 711 -21.68 -10.02 -33.62
CA TYR A 711 -22.89 -9.40 -33.05
C TYR A 711 -23.38 -10.13 -31.79
N VAL A 712 -24.29 -9.51 -31.04
CA VAL A 712 -24.95 -10.13 -29.88
C VAL A 712 -26.26 -10.78 -30.32
N SER A 713 -26.46 -12.04 -29.93
CA SER A 713 -27.66 -12.83 -30.20
C SER A 713 -28.02 -13.62 -28.95
N LYS A 714 -29.25 -13.52 -28.44
CA LYS A 714 -29.77 -14.33 -27.31
C LYS A 714 -28.77 -14.45 -26.12
N ASP A 715 -28.24 -13.31 -25.68
CA ASP A 715 -27.26 -13.19 -24.59
C ASP A 715 -25.90 -13.89 -24.81
N VAL A 716 -25.56 -14.26 -26.05
CA VAL A 716 -24.23 -14.71 -26.47
C VAL A 716 -23.63 -13.75 -27.51
N ILE A 717 -22.30 -13.75 -27.66
CA ILE A 717 -21.64 -13.07 -28.79
C ILE A 717 -21.38 -14.10 -29.89
N GLU A 718 -21.97 -13.89 -31.05
CA GLU A 718 -21.63 -14.55 -32.31
C GLU A 718 -20.39 -13.85 -32.87
N LEU A 719 -19.28 -14.55 -33.04
CA LEU A 719 -18.04 -13.98 -33.62
C LEU A 719 -18.02 -14.06 -35.15
N THR A 720 -18.77 -15.00 -35.73
CA THR A 720 -18.98 -15.15 -37.18
C THR A 720 -20.47 -15.15 -37.50
N LYS A 721 -20.82 -14.87 -38.76
CA LYS A 721 -22.20 -15.02 -39.26
C LYS A 721 -22.74 -16.42 -38.97
N ASN A 722 -24.04 -16.51 -38.69
CA ASN A 722 -24.70 -17.78 -38.34
C ASN A 722 -25.80 -18.17 -39.34
N GLU A 723 -26.56 -19.23 -39.05
CA GLU A 723 -27.63 -19.76 -39.91
C GLU A 723 -28.80 -18.79 -40.17
N ALA A 724 -28.86 -17.64 -39.47
CA ALA A 724 -29.88 -16.60 -39.66
C ALA A 724 -29.48 -15.50 -40.66
N ASP A 725 -28.26 -15.52 -41.19
CA ASP A 725 -27.77 -14.54 -42.17
C ASP A 725 -28.06 -14.99 -43.62
N ASP A 726 -28.84 -14.20 -44.38
CA ASP A 726 -29.39 -14.55 -45.71
C ASP A 726 -28.36 -14.92 -46.81
N ASN A 727 -27.06 -14.69 -46.60
CA ASN A 727 -25.99 -15.10 -47.50
C ASN A 727 -25.03 -16.06 -46.79
N LEU A 728 -25.43 -17.34 -46.73
CA LEU A 728 -24.58 -18.42 -46.26
C LEU A 728 -23.31 -18.55 -47.12
N ASN A 729 -22.20 -18.73 -46.40
CA ASN A 729 -20.90 -19.21 -46.87
C ASN A 729 -20.07 -18.21 -47.68
N LYS A 730 -19.08 -17.65 -46.98
CA LYS A 730 -17.62 -17.67 -47.26
C LYS A 730 -16.98 -16.43 -46.64
N PHE A 731 -15.83 -16.59 -46.01
CA PHE A 731 -15.00 -15.47 -45.55
C PHE A 731 -15.62 -14.56 -44.48
N SER A 732 -16.35 -15.13 -43.50
CA SER A 732 -16.80 -14.36 -42.35
C SER A 732 -15.69 -14.22 -41.31
N VAL A 733 -15.44 -12.99 -40.85
CA VAL A 733 -14.49 -12.64 -39.78
C VAL A 733 -15.19 -11.72 -38.78
N GLY A 734 -14.91 -11.88 -37.48
CA GLY A 734 -15.34 -10.93 -36.46
C GLY A 734 -14.49 -10.98 -35.20
N ARG A 735 -14.49 -9.88 -34.45
CA ARG A 735 -13.76 -9.76 -33.18
C ARG A 735 -14.64 -9.18 -32.08
N ALA A 736 -14.47 -9.68 -30.86
CA ALA A 736 -15.04 -9.10 -29.64
C ALA A 736 -13.91 -8.58 -28.74
N ILE A 737 -13.88 -7.28 -28.50
CA ILE A 737 -12.75 -6.54 -27.94
C ILE A 737 -13.15 -5.83 -26.64
N TYR A 738 -12.33 -5.93 -25.59
CA TYR A 738 -12.48 -5.08 -24.42
C TYR A 738 -12.11 -3.62 -24.77
N PRO A 739 -12.96 -2.61 -24.48
CA PRO A 739 -12.84 -1.27 -25.05
C PRO A 739 -11.73 -0.40 -24.46
N GLU A 740 -11.26 -0.69 -23.24
CA GLU A 740 -10.25 0.12 -22.54
C GLU A 740 -8.85 -0.51 -22.64
N PRO A 741 -7.77 0.29 -22.70
CA PRO A 741 -6.41 -0.23 -22.75
C PRO A 741 -6.02 -0.95 -21.46
N ILE A 742 -5.39 -2.12 -21.59
CA ILE A 742 -4.83 -2.88 -20.46
C ILE A 742 -3.32 -2.64 -20.43
N GLN A 743 -2.81 -2.16 -19.30
CA GLN A 743 -1.37 -2.06 -19.06
C GLN A 743 -0.81 -3.47 -18.79
N LEU A 744 0.08 -3.94 -19.66
CA LEU A 744 0.73 -5.25 -19.58
C LEU A 744 2.08 -5.19 -18.84
N TRP A 745 2.80 -4.09 -18.99
CA TRP A 745 4.06 -3.82 -18.30
C TRP A 745 4.38 -2.32 -18.32
N ASP A 746 5.32 -1.87 -17.49
CA ASP A 746 5.78 -0.48 -17.37
C ASP A 746 7.31 -0.43 -17.62
N ALA A 747 7.74 0.25 -18.69
CA ALA A 747 9.14 0.32 -19.12
C ALA A 747 10.01 1.20 -18.21
N ASN A 748 9.43 2.15 -17.49
CA ASN A 748 10.16 3.03 -16.58
C ASN A 748 10.57 2.31 -15.28
N THR A 749 9.80 1.30 -14.89
CA THR A 749 9.97 0.56 -13.63
C THR A 749 10.33 -0.91 -13.82
N GLY A 750 10.21 -1.46 -15.04
CA GLY A 750 10.41 -2.88 -15.34
C GLY A 750 9.33 -3.79 -14.71
N LYS A 751 8.17 -3.23 -14.34
CA LYS A 751 7.13 -3.94 -13.61
C LYS A 751 6.12 -4.54 -14.58
N VAL A 752 6.00 -5.87 -14.58
CA VAL A 752 5.09 -6.64 -15.44
C VAL A 752 3.77 -6.93 -14.72
N THR A 753 2.68 -7.04 -15.48
CA THR A 753 1.33 -7.32 -14.99
C THR A 753 1.00 -8.81 -15.05
N ASP A 754 0.51 -9.38 -13.95
CA ASP A 754 -0.17 -10.67 -14.00
C ASP A 754 -1.62 -10.49 -14.46
N PHE A 755 -2.11 -11.38 -15.32
CA PHE A 755 -3.53 -11.46 -15.63
C PHE A 755 -4.07 -12.90 -15.64
N SER A 756 -5.39 -13.02 -15.52
CA SER A 756 -6.13 -14.28 -15.66
C SER A 756 -7.43 -14.04 -16.42
N THR A 757 -7.82 -15.02 -17.24
CA THR A 757 -9.07 -15.01 -18.01
C THR A 757 -9.78 -16.35 -17.84
N ARG A 758 -11.11 -16.34 -17.90
CA ARG A 758 -11.98 -17.52 -17.97
C ARG A 758 -13.10 -17.25 -18.96
N PHE A 759 -13.44 -18.22 -19.79
CA PHE A 759 -14.51 -18.09 -20.77
C PHE A 759 -15.14 -19.43 -21.13
N SER A 760 -16.40 -19.39 -21.54
CA SER A 760 -17.15 -20.53 -22.08
C SER A 760 -17.52 -20.23 -23.52
N PHE A 761 -17.40 -21.21 -24.42
CA PHE A 761 -17.65 -21.02 -25.85
C PHE A 761 -18.20 -22.29 -26.51
N ILE A 762 -18.76 -22.14 -27.70
CA ILE A 762 -19.17 -23.24 -28.58
C ILE A 762 -18.54 -23.01 -29.95
N ILE A 763 -17.96 -24.08 -30.51
CA ILE A 763 -17.66 -24.18 -31.95
C ILE A 763 -18.60 -25.24 -32.53
N ARG A 764 -19.30 -24.93 -33.61
CA ARG A 764 -20.26 -25.86 -34.23
C ARG A 764 -20.16 -25.90 -35.74
N ALA A 765 -19.73 -27.05 -36.26
CA ALA A 765 -19.75 -27.37 -37.67
C ALA A 765 -21.18 -27.61 -38.18
N VAL A 766 -21.47 -27.19 -39.42
CA VAL A 766 -22.75 -27.48 -40.09
C VAL A 766 -22.52 -28.46 -41.26
N LYS A 767 -23.29 -29.55 -41.23
CA LYS A 767 -23.11 -30.78 -42.03
C LYS A 767 -23.35 -30.59 -43.55
N PRO A 768 -22.90 -31.50 -44.45
CA PRO A 768 -22.32 -32.84 -44.17
C PRO A 768 -20.98 -33.14 -44.90
N VAL A 769 -20.02 -32.21 -44.97
CA VAL A 769 -18.71 -32.42 -45.65
C VAL A 769 -17.57 -32.15 -44.63
N PRO A 770 -16.47 -32.94 -44.59
CA PRO A 770 -15.49 -32.87 -43.50
C PRO A 770 -14.44 -31.75 -43.69
N GLN A 771 -14.89 -30.54 -44.00
CA GLN A 771 -14.06 -29.35 -44.07
C GLN A 771 -14.72 -28.26 -43.22
N PHE A 772 -14.08 -27.97 -42.09
CA PHE A 772 -14.61 -27.13 -41.02
C PHE A 772 -14.24 -25.65 -41.25
N GLY A 773 -14.66 -24.78 -40.33
CA GLY A 773 -14.10 -23.44 -40.26
C GLY A 773 -12.68 -23.50 -39.70
N ASP A 774 -12.02 -22.36 -39.61
CA ASP A 774 -10.59 -22.29 -39.30
C ASP A 774 -10.36 -21.99 -37.81
N GLY A 775 -11.43 -22.04 -37.00
CA GLY A 775 -11.40 -21.94 -35.55
C GLY A 775 -11.58 -20.53 -34.95
N MET A 776 -11.34 -20.48 -33.63
CA MET A 776 -11.46 -19.27 -32.80
C MET A 776 -10.19 -19.04 -31.97
N THR A 777 -9.90 -17.80 -31.62
CA THR A 777 -8.77 -17.42 -30.77
C THR A 777 -9.17 -16.51 -29.62
N PHE A 778 -8.46 -16.63 -28.50
CA PHE A 778 -8.30 -15.54 -27.50
C PHE A 778 -6.98 -14.84 -27.77
N PHE A 779 -6.98 -13.52 -27.98
CA PHE A 779 -5.78 -12.79 -28.42
C PHE A 779 -5.41 -11.60 -27.52
N LEU A 780 -4.11 -11.29 -27.54
CA LEU A 780 -3.47 -10.09 -27.03
C LEU A 780 -2.82 -9.37 -28.22
N ALA A 781 -3.05 -8.08 -28.38
CA ALA A 781 -2.49 -7.27 -29.46
C ALA A 781 -2.29 -5.81 -29.00
N PRO A 782 -1.52 -4.96 -29.71
CA PRO A 782 -1.44 -3.53 -29.47
C PRO A 782 -2.81 -2.89 -29.26
N PHE A 783 -2.91 -1.96 -28.30
CA PHE A 783 -4.17 -1.27 -28.04
C PHE A 783 -4.67 -0.54 -29.29
N GLY A 784 -5.93 -0.83 -29.69
CA GLY A 784 -6.52 -0.30 -30.92
C GLY A 784 -6.18 -1.10 -32.19
N SER A 785 -5.55 -2.28 -32.07
CA SER A 785 -5.41 -3.26 -33.16
C SER A 785 -6.78 -3.66 -33.71
N LYS A 786 -6.93 -3.51 -35.02
CA LYS A 786 -8.15 -3.89 -35.77
C LYS A 786 -7.94 -5.22 -36.49
N ALA A 787 -9.02 -5.93 -36.78
CA ALA A 787 -8.98 -7.05 -37.71
C ALA A 787 -8.36 -6.62 -39.07
N PRO A 788 -7.32 -7.31 -39.59
CA PRO A 788 -6.77 -7.00 -40.90
C PRO A 788 -7.81 -7.15 -42.02
N GLN A 789 -7.64 -6.40 -43.10
CA GLN A 789 -8.34 -6.72 -44.35
C GLN A 789 -7.79 -8.06 -44.87
N ASP A 790 -8.65 -8.87 -45.52
CA ASP A 790 -8.26 -10.19 -46.04
C ASP A 790 -7.83 -11.20 -44.94
N SER A 791 -8.43 -11.08 -43.74
CA SER A 791 -8.12 -11.90 -42.55
C SER A 791 -9.06 -13.11 -42.35
N TYR A 792 -9.60 -13.64 -43.44
CA TYR A 792 -10.50 -14.80 -43.41
C TYR A 792 -9.75 -16.13 -43.31
N GLY A 793 -10.50 -17.23 -43.18
CA GLY A 793 -9.93 -18.57 -43.20
C GLY A 793 -8.81 -18.77 -42.16
N LEU A 794 -7.79 -19.51 -42.58
CA LEU A 794 -6.53 -19.80 -41.86
C LEU A 794 -5.83 -18.59 -41.21
N ALA A 795 -6.24 -17.35 -41.51
CA ALA A 795 -5.67 -16.16 -40.87
C ALA A 795 -6.36 -15.77 -39.55
N LEU A 796 -7.40 -16.51 -39.12
CA LEU A 796 -8.07 -16.45 -37.80
C LEU A 796 -8.65 -15.08 -37.38
N GLY A 797 -8.80 -14.15 -38.32
CA GLY A 797 -9.10 -12.74 -38.00
C GLY A 797 -7.93 -12.00 -37.32
N LEU A 798 -6.75 -12.63 -37.26
CA LEU A 798 -5.53 -12.13 -36.62
C LEU A 798 -4.51 -11.58 -37.63
N PHE A 799 -4.29 -12.29 -38.75
CA PHE A 799 -3.26 -11.99 -39.76
C PHE A 799 -3.90 -11.66 -41.13
N THR A 800 -3.17 -11.10 -42.09
CA THR A 800 -3.58 -11.14 -43.51
C THR A 800 -3.30 -12.52 -44.10
N GLN A 801 -3.97 -12.92 -45.21
CA GLN A 801 -3.64 -14.19 -45.91
C GLN A 801 -2.14 -14.36 -46.11
N LYS A 802 -1.48 -13.33 -46.67
CA LYS A 802 -0.04 -13.34 -46.95
C LYS A 802 0.84 -13.54 -45.70
N GLN A 803 0.42 -13.01 -44.54
CA GLN A 803 1.14 -13.24 -43.28
C GLN A 803 0.93 -14.67 -42.79
N ALA A 804 -0.30 -15.18 -42.82
CA ALA A 804 -0.62 -16.54 -42.40
C ALA A 804 0.07 -17.59 -43.29
N GLU A 805 0.01 -17.44 -44.63
CA GLU A 805 0.72 -18.28 -45.61
C GLU A 805 2.24 -18.28 -45.46
N SER A 806 2.83 -17.23 -44.86
CA SER A 806 4.28 -17.12 -44.72
C SER A 806 4.86 -18.04 -43.65
N LEU A 807 4.08 -18.41 -42.64
CA LEU A 807 4.42 -19.21 -41.44
C LEU A 807 5.58 -18.68 -40.58
N VAL A 808 6.41 -17.77 -41.09
CA VAL A 808 7.52 -17.14 -40.36
C VAL A 808 6.98 -16.14 -39.33
N PRO A 809 7.32 -16.28 -38.03
CA PRO A 809 6.99 -15.28 -37.02
C PRO A 809 7.60 -13.92 -37.36
N ALA A 810 6.75 -12.93 -37.61
CA ALA A 810 7.16 -11.59 -38.01
C ALA A 810 6.96 -10.60 -36.84
N PRO A 811 8.02 -10.01 -36.26
CA PRO A 811 7.93 -9.14 -35.08
C PRO A 811 6.95 -7.96 -35.20
N GLU A 812 6.71 -7.50 -36.43
CA GLU A 812 5.74 -6.46 -36.77
C GLU A 812 4.27 -6.86 -36.54
N ASN A 813 3.97 -8.16 -36.43
CA ASN A 813 2.60 -8.65 -36.23
C ASN A 813 2.09 -8.34 -34.82
N GLN A 814 2.96 -8.35 -33.80
CA GLN A 814 2.68 -8.06 -32.39
C GLN A 814 1.39 -8.75 -31.87
N ILE A 815 1.26 -10.05 -32.10
CA ILE A 815 0.11 -10.84 -31.66
C ILE A 815 0.58 -12.04 -30.86
N VAL A 816 -0.05 -12.24 -29.69
CA VAL A 816 0.00 -13.50 -28.94
C VAL A 816 -1.42 -14.00 -28.79
N ALA A 817 -1.68 -15.23 -29.24
CA ALA A 817 -3.01 -15.82 -29.17
C ALA A 817 -2.98 -17.25 -28.64
N VAL A 818 -4.13 -17.67 -28.11
CA VAL A 818 -4.46 -19.08 -27.86
C VAL A 818 -5.52 -19.46 -28.87
N GLU A 819 -5.18 -20.33 -29.81
CA GLU A 819 -6.09 -20.84 -30.83
C GLU A 819 -6.80 -22.12 -30.41
N PHE A 820 -8.00 -22.27 -30.98
CA PHE A 820 -8.86 -23.44 -30.91
C PHE A 820 -9.19 -23.82 -32.36
N ASP A 821 -8.25 -24.49 -33.03
CA ASP A 821 -8.35 -24.81 -34.46
C ASP A 821 -9.10 -26.14 -34.66
N THR A 822 -9.93 -26.14 -35.70
CA THR A 822 -10.86 -27.18 -36.14
C THR A 822 -10.55 -27.71 -37.55
N VAL A 823 -9.54 -27.14 -38.22
CA VAL A 823 -8.97 -27.59 -39.48
C VAL A 823 -7.54 -28.11 -39.24
N GLN A 824 -7.04 -28.94 -40.17
CA GLN A 824 -5.62 -29.29 -40.22
C GLN A 824 -4.99 -28.68 -41.46
N ASN A 825 -4.29 -27.57 -41.26
CA ASN A 825 -3.40 -26.99 -42.24
C ASN A 825 -2.06 -27.77 -42.27
N PRO A 826 -1.18 -27.57 -43.27
CA PRO A 826 0.07 -28.32 -43.40
C PRO A 826 1.06 -28.24 -42.22
N TRP A 827 0.92 -27.23 -41.36
CA TRP A 827 1.75 -27.02 -40.15
C TRP A 827 1.10 -27.57 -38.88
N ASP A 828 -0.17 -27.97 -38.92
CA ASP A 828 -0.93 -28.33 -37.72
C ASP A 828 -0.70 -29.79 -37.29
N PRO A 829 -0.59 -30.03 -35.97
CA PRO A 829 -0.33 -31.38 -35.45
C PRO A 829 -1.53 -32.32 -35.63
N SER A 830 -2.75 -31.78 -35.67
CA SER A 830 -4.01 -32.46 -35.99
C SER A 830 -5.12 -31.46 -36.30
N ASN A 831 -6.25 -31.95 -36.81
CA ASN A 831 -7.45 -31.17 -37.10
C ASN A 831 -8.27 -30.71 -35.88
N ASN A 832 -7.82 -31.00 -34.66
CA ASN A 832 -8.46 -30.56 -33.43
C ASN A 832 -7.35 -30.35 -32.42
N HIS A 833 -6.88 -29.12 -32.29
CA HIS A 833 -5.77 -28.80 -31.42
C HIS A 833 -5.95 -27.43 -30.74
N VAL A 834 -5.27 -27.25 -29.60
CA VAL A 834 -5.08 -25.92 -29.01
C VAL A 834 -3.63 -25.54 -29.10
N GLY A 835 -3.42 -24.33 -29.56
CA GLY A 835 -2.13 -23.77 -29.85
C GLY A 835 -1.84 -22.47 -29.09
N ILE A 836 -0.58 -22.09 -29.06
CA ILE A 836 -0.09 -20.78 -28.65
C ILE A 836 0.60 -20.16 -29.87
N ASN A 837 -0.04 -19.17 -30.46
CA ASN A 837 0.48 -18.41 -31.60
C ASN A 837 1.30 -17.23 -31.07
N VAL A 838 2.50 -17.05 -31.60
CA VAL A 838 3.35 -15.89 -31.31
C VAL A 838 3.87 -15.32 -32.61
N ASN A 839 3.32 -14.18 -33.04
CA ASN A 839 3.67 -13.46 -34.27
C ASN A 839 3.57 -14.25 -35.60
N SER A 840 3.11 -15.50 -35.57
CA SER A 840 2.77 -16.35 -36.72
C SER A 840 1.44 -17.06 -36.45
N ILE A 841 0.80 -17.57 -37.50
CA ILE A 841 -0.26 -18.57 -37.37
C ILE A 841 0.31 -19.93 -36.95
N GLU A 842 1.58 -20.25 -37.25
CA GLU A 842 2.19 -21.49 -36.75
C GLU A 842 2.39 -21.43 -35.23
N SER A 843 1.83 -22.41 -34.54
CA SER A 843 1.84 -22.48 -33.08
C SER A 843 3.20 -22.86 -32.50
N VAL A 844 3.77 -22.02 -31.63
CA VAL A 844 5.05 -22.27 -30.95
C VAL A 844 4.96 -23.36 -29.87
N ALA A 845 3.74 -23.68 -29.44
CA ALA A 845 3.41 -24.85 -28.64
C ALA A 845 1.95 -25.26 -28.89
N ASN A 846 1.68 -26.54 -29.09
CA ASN A 846 0.33 -27.06 -29.34
C ASN A 846 0.08 -28.39 -28.62
N VAL A 847 -1.20 -28.74 -28.47
CA VAL A 847 -1.70 -30.02 -27.93
C VAL A 847 -2.90 -30.47 -28.76
N THR A 848 -2.85 -31.70 -29.27
CA THR A 848 -3.92 -32.35 -30.05
C THR A 848 -5.00 -32.96 -29.15
N TRP A 849 -6.23 -33.03 -29.63
CA TRP A 849 -7.35 -33.64 -28.91
C TRP A 849 -7.91 -34.91 -29.56
N ASN A 850 -8.32 -35.86 -28.72
CA ASN A 850 -8.98 -37.11 -29.16
C ASN A 850 -10.49 -36.96 -29.40
N THR A 851 -11.07 -35.80 -29.08
CA THR A 851 -12.49 -35.47 -29.26
C THR A 851 -12.60 -34.15 -29.99
N SER A 852 -13.50 -34.06 -30.99
CA SER A 852 -13.64 -32.82 -31.74
C SER A 852 -14.34 -31.72 -30.95
N ILE A 853 -13.85 -30.49 -31.07
CA ILE A 853 -14.47 -29.30 -30.45
C ILE A 853 -15.58 -28.69 -31.33
N SER A 854 -15.65 -29.05 -32.61
CA SER A 854 -16.66 -28.54 -33.55
C SER A 854 -18.02 -29.25 -33.45
N ASP A 855 -18.22 -30.11 -32.44
CA ASP A 855 -19.43 -30.92 -32.26
C ASP A 855 -20.62 -30.16 -31.65
N GLY A 856 -20.43 -28.87 -31.33
CA GLY A 856 -21.46 -28.00 -30.77
C GLY A 856 -21.63 -28.08 -29.26
N ARG A 857 -20.76 -28.81 -28.53
CA ARG A 857 -20.74 -28.78 -27.06
C ARG A 857 -20.13 -27.48 -26.53
N THR A 858 -20.54 -27.12 -25.31
CA THR A 858 -19.92 -26.02 -24.57
C THR A 858 -18.53 -26.43 -24.08
N ALA A 859 -17.51 -25.79 -24.64
CA ALA A 859 -16.15 -25.81 -24.13
C ALA A 859 -15.97 -24.74 -23.03
N ASN A 860 -15.16 -25.06 -22.02
CA ASN A 860 -14.82 -24.13 -20.93
C ASN A 860 -13.30 -23.99 -20.86
N ALA A 861 -12.78 -22.77 -21.01
CA ALA A 861 -11.37 -22.46 -20.88
C ALA A 861 -11.12 -21.69 -19.57
N TRP A 862 -10.33 -22.29 -18.67
CA TRP A 862 -9.82 -21.63 -17.47
C TRP A 862 -8.39 -22.06 -17.16
N LYS A 863 -7.60 -21.18 -16.52
CA LYS A 863 -6.25 -21.49 -16.04
C LYS A 863 -6.30 -22.42 -14.81
N SER A 864 -6.61 -23.69 -15.06
CA SER A 864 -6.46 -24.88 -14.20
C SER A 864 -7.26 -26.11 -14.71
N CYS A 865 -7.58 -26.22 -16.00
CA CYS A 865 -7.85 -27.52 -16.65
C CYS A 865 -7.79 -27.43 -18.18
N PHE A 866 -6.60 -27.68 -18.75
CA PHE A 866 -6.53 -28.66 -19.83
C PHE A 866 -5.76 -29.83 -19.24
N GLN A 867 -6.39 -31.00 -19.16
CA GLN A 867 -5.79 -32.20 -18.57
C GLN A 867 -4.89 -32.94 -19.57
N TRP A 868 -3.95 -32.20 -20.16
CA TRP A 868 -2.84 -32.70 -20.97
C TRP A 868 -1.62 -31.83 -20.69
N GLU A 869 -0.43 -32.42 -20.65
CA GLU A 869 0.81 -31.72 -20.28
C GLU A 869 1.21 -30.68 -21.33
N PHE A 870 0.73 -29.44 -21.18
CA PHE A 870 1.45 -28.29 -21.72
C PHE A 870 2.83 -28.25 -21.04
N LYS A 871 3.87 -28.67 -21.77
CA LYS A 871 5.25 -28.22 -21.47
C LYS A 871 5.18 -26.71 -21.30
N PHE A 872 5.63 -26.21 -20.15
CA PHE A 872 5.63 -24.78 -19.86
C PHE A 872 6.36 -24.00 -20.95
N HIS A 873 5.60 -23.43 -21.90
CA HIS A 873 6.12 -22.58 -22.94
C HIS A 873 6.12 -21.14 -22.40
N THR A 874 7.28 -20.70 -21.94
CA THR A 874 7.46 -19.35 -21.38
C THR A 874 7.60 -18.36 -22.52
N VAL A 875 6.54 -17.60 -22.80
CA VAL A 875 6.55 -16.44 -23.69
C VAL A 875 6.79 -15.20 -22.83
N ASP A 876 7.87 -14.45 -23.08
CA ASP A 876 8.00 -13.11 -22.48
C ASP A 876 7.16 -12.12 -23.29
N LEU A 877 5.98 -11.81 -22.76
CA LEU A 877 5.04 -10.91 -23.43
C LEU A 877 5.59 -9.47 -23.57
N SER A 878 6.60 -9.08 -22.79
CA SER A 878 7.22 -7.75 -22.91
C SER A 878 8.18 -7.63 -24.11
N GLU A 879 8.68 -8.76 -24.63
CA GLU A 879 9.48 -8.80 -25.86
C GLU A 879 8.63 -8.78 -27.14
N ILE A 880 7.32 -9.03 -27.03
CA ILE A 880 6.40 -9.23 -28.17
C ILE A 880 5.30 -8.16 -28.25
N LEU A 881 4.79 -7.70 -27.11
CA LEU A 881 3.64 -6.80 -27.02
C LEU A 881 4.01 -5.46 -26.38
N PRO A 882 3.44 -4.33 -26.85
CA PRO A 882 3.66 -3.02 -26.25
C PRO A 882 3.07 -2.94 -24.83
N GLU A 883 3.50 -1.93 -24.07
CA GLU A 883 3.03 -1.67 -22.70
C GLU A 883 1.50 -1.66 -22.54
N LYS A 884 0.76 -1.18 -23.56
CA LYS A 884 -0.70 -1.07 -23.57
C LYS A 884 -1.30 -1.94 -24.67
N ILE A 885 -2.08 -2.93 -24.26
CA ILE A 885 -2.68 -3.92 -25.14
C ILE A 885 -4.21 -3.81 -25.17
N THR A 886 -4.78 -4.35 -26.24
CA THR A 886 -6.16 -4.81 -26.33
C THR A 886 -6.19 -6.31 -26.06
N VAL A 887 -7.23 -6.78 -25.35
CA VAL A 887 -7.58 -8.20 -25.22
C VAL A 887 -8.93 -8.46 -25.89
N GLY A 888 -9.09 -9.64 -26.49
CA GLY A 888 -10.33 -9.99 -27.17
C GLY A 888 -10.39 -11.42 -27.68
N PHE A 889 -11.48 -11.71 -28.38
CA PHE A 889 -11.67 -12.94 -29.15
C PHE A 889 -11.76 -12.62 -30.63
N SER A 890 -11.23 -13.50 -31.48
CA SER A 890 -11.30 -13.40 -32.93
C SER A 890 -11.70 -14.76 -33.49
N ALA A 891 -12.55 -14.78 -34.52
CA ALA A 891 -12.85 -15.99 -35.27
C ALA A 891 -12.94 -15.68 -36.76
N ALA A 892 -12.58 -16.66 -37.58
CA ALA A 892 -12.69 -16.57 -39.03
C ALA A 892 -13.22 -17.88 -39.63
N THR A 893 -13.74 -17.76 -40.85
CA THR A 893 -14.20 -18.88 -41.66
C THR A 893 -13.64 -18.70 -43.07
N GLY A 894 -13.19 -19.78 -43.68
CA GLY A 894 -12.64 -19.80 -45.03
C GLY A 894 -13.73 -20.00 -46.09
N THR A 895 -13.55 -21.03 -46.91
CA THR A 895 -14.54 -21.40 -47.94
C THR A 895 -15.76 -22.15 -47.39
N TRP A 896 -15.72 -22.50 -46.11
CA TRP A 896 -16.71 -23.30 -45.37
C TRP A 896 -17.28 -22.51 -44.19
N PHE A 897 -18.22 -23.11 -43.47
CA PHE A 897 -19.02 -22.42 -42.46
C PHE A 897 -18.98 -23.14 -41.11
N GLU A 898 -18.74 -22.34 -40.07
CA GLU A 898 -18.67 -22.77 -38.68
C GLU A 898 -19.17 -21.64 -37.77
N ILE A 899 -19.88 -22.03 -36.72
CA ILE A 899 -20.49 -21.10 -35.76
C ILE A 899 -19.58 -20.98 -34.55
N HIS A 900 -19.23 -19.75 -34.21
CA HIS A 900 -18.34 -19.40 -33.11
C HIS A 900 -19.09 -18.53 -32.09
N GLN A 901 -19.50 -19.12 -30.97
CA GLN A 901 -20.27 -18.46 -29.91
C GLN A 901 -19.45 -18.31 -28.64
N LEU A 902 -19.29 -17.08 -28.15
CA LEU A 902 -18.77 -16.78 -26.83
C LEU A 902 -19.95 -16.63 -25.86
N LEU A 903 -19.99 -17.49 -24.83
CA LEU A 903 -21.09 -17.58 -23.87
C LEU A 903 -20.84 -16.79 -22.59
N SER A 904 -19.59 -16.74 -22.12
CA SER A 904 -19.19 -16.01 -20.90
C SER A 904 -17.74 -15.52 -21.02
N TRP A 905 -17.39 -14.43 -20.32
CA TRP A 905 -16.02 -13.93 -20.24
C TRP A 905 -15.72 -13.18 -18.94
N GLN A 906 -14.73 -13.65 -18.19
CA GLN A 906 -14.15 -13.01 -17.01
C GLN A 906 -12.67 -12.69 -17.25
N PHE A 907 -12.20 -11.53 -16.81
CA PHE A 907 -10.80 -11.11 -16.87
C PHE A 907 -10.39 -10.35 -15.61
N ASN A 908 -9.13 -10.51 -15.17
CA ASN A 908 -8.58 -9.80 -14.01
C ASN A 908 -7.07 -9.56 -14.17
N SER A 909 -6.60 -8.34 -13.83
CA SER A 909 -5.22 -7.84 -14.02
C SER A 909 -4.72 -7.06 -12.80
N THR A 910 -3.40 -7.10 -12.51
CA THR A 910 -2.83 -6.70 -11.20
C THR A 910 -2.02 -5.40 -11.13
N LEU A 911 -1.83 -4.66 -12.22
CA LEU A 911 -0.89 -3.52 -12.25
C LEU A 911 -1.54 -2.13 -12.00
N GLU A 912 -0.89 -1.36 -11.12
CA GLU A 912 -1.05 0.09 -10.96
C GLU A 912 0.32 0.77 -11.11
N THR A 913 0.37 1.92 -11.79
CA THR A 913 1.59 2.72 -12.07
C THR A 913 1.56 4.08 -11.37
N MET A 914 2.74 4.65 -11.09
CA MET A 914 2.90 5.97 -10.44
C MET A 914 3.41 7.00 -11.45
N ASP A 915 2.84 8.21 -11.44
CA ASP A 915 3.06 9.24 -12.47
C ASP A 915 4.20 10.23 -12.10
N GLY A 916 4.93 10.70 -13.11
CA GLY A 916 6.12 11.55 -12.98
C GLY A 916 6.73 11.96 -14.31
N GLY A 917 6.14 12.94 -14.99
CA GLY A 917 6.52 13.29 -16.37
C GLY A 917 7.60 14.37 -16.54
N LYS A 918 8.42 14.19 -17.59
CA LYS A 918 8.96 15.21 -18.53
C LYS A 918 9.77 14.50 -19.63
N GLY A 919 9.38 14.61 -20.89
CA GLY A 919 10.10 13.99 -22.03
C GLY A 919 10.81 15.02 -22.93
N THR A 920 11.64 14.54 -23.86
CA THR A 920 12.02 15.19 -25.16
C THR A 920 12.95 14.28 -25.99
N GLY A 921 12.76 14.21 -27.32
CA GLY A 921 13.75 13.76 -28.34
C GLY A 921 13.91 12.25 -28.49
N GLU A 922 13.39 11.58 -29.52
CA GLU A 922 13.77 11.59 -30.97
C GLU A 922 15.01 10.76 -31.33
N GLY A 923 14.90 9.87 -32.33
CA GLY A 923 16.06 9.34 -33.07
C GLY A 923 16.14 7.82 -33.32
N ASN A 924 15.34 7.31 -34.27
CA ASN A 924 15.75 6.44 -35.40
C ASN A 924 17.26 6.03 -35.46
N THR A 925 17.69 4.83 -35.89
CA THR A 925 17.11 3.82 -36.80
C THR A 925 18.11 2.65 -37.01
N TYR A 926 17.63 1.48 -37.50
CA TYR A 926 18.40 0.42 -38.21
C TYR A 926 19.52 -0.30 -37.38
N GLN A 927 19.94 -1.55 -37.61
CA GLN A 927 19.62 -2.57 -38.62
C GLN A 927 20.09 -3.97 -38.10
N ASN A 928 19.47 -5.06 -38.58
CA ASN A 928 20.04 -6.41 -38.88
C ASN A 928 20.85 -7.19 -37.80
N ILE A 929 20.46 -8.41 -37.36
CA ILE A 929 20.38 -9.71 -38.10
C ILE A 929 21.79 -10.27 -38.44
N PRO A 930 22.14 -11.57 -38.21
CA PRO A 930 21.62 -12.59 -37.26
C PRO A 930 22.74 -13.62 -36.80
N THR A 931 22.36 -14.88 -36.50
CA THR A 931 23.14 -16.16 -36.67
C THR A 931 24.41 -16.41 -35.84
N GLU A 932 24.73 -17.62 -35.35
CA GLU A 932 24.04 -18.93 -35.28
C GLU A 932 24.85 -19.92 -34.39
N ILE A 933 24.24 -21.06 -34.01
CA ILE A 933 24.84 -22.43 -33.92
C ILE A 933 26.16 -22.60 -33.09
N THR A 934 26.26 -23.45 -32.06
CA THR A 934 25.85 -24.88 -32.04
C THR A 934 25.62 -25.44 -30.63
N ASP A 935 25.03 -26.64 -30.61
CA ASP A 935 24.73 -27.51 -29.48
C ASP A 935 25.94 -27.92 -28.60
N GLY A 936 25.65 -28.37 -27.37
CA GLY A 936 26.65 -28.71 -26.36
C GLY A 936 26.09 -29.34 -25.08
N LYS A 937 25.28 -30.41 -25.20
CA LYS A 937 24.80 -31.19 -24.04
C LYS A 937 25.96 -31.85 -23.28
N GLY A 938 26.31 -31.28 -22.13
CA GLY A 938 27.22 -31.87 -21.14
C GLY A 938 26.70 -31.72 -19.71
N ASN A 939 26.41 -32.85 -19.05
CA ASN A 939 26.07 -33.06 -17.62
C ASN A 939 26.04 -31.81 -16.69
N LYS A 940 24.94 -31.06 -16.66
CA LYS A 940 24.76 -29.93 -15.71
C LYS A 940 24.28 -30.32 -14.31
N ILE A 941 23.85 -31.56 -14.06
CA ILE A 941 23.28 -31.95 -12.75
C ILE A 941 24.34 -31.96 -11.64
N GLY A 942 25.52 -32.54 -11.89
CA GLY A 942 26.65 -32.48 -10.95
C GLY A 942 27.17 -31.05 -10.75
N LEU A 943 27.19 -30.25 -11.82
CA LEU A 943 27.63 -28.86 -11.76
C LEU A 943 26.67 -27.98 -10.95
N VAL A 944 25.35 -28.18 -11.08
CA VAL A 944 24.34 -27.41 -10.33
C VAL A 944 24.30 -27.80 -8.86
N VAL A 945 24.42 -29.08 -8.50
CA VAL A 945 24.53 -29.47 -7.07
C VAL A 945 25.84 -28.93 -6.46
N GLY A 946 26.95 -29.01 -7.20
CA GLY A 946 28.22 -28.40 -6.81
C GLY A 946 28.16 -26.87 -6.72
N LEU A 947 27.43 -26.19 -7.60
CA LEU A 947 27.20 -24.74 -7.57
C LEU A 947 26.21 -24.33 -6.49
N VAL A 948 25.20 -25.12 -6.13
CA VAL A 948 24.23 -24.75 -5.07
C VAL A 948 24.81 -25.01 -3.69
N LEU A 949 25.55 -26.11 -3.48
CA LEU A 949 26.36 -26.28 -2.27
C LEU A 949 27.52 -25.29 -2.24
N GLY A 950 28.15 -25.02 -3.39
CA GLY A 950 29.19 -24.02 -3.57
C GLY A 950 28.70 -22.61 -3.24
N LEU A 951 27.56 -22.17 -3.76
CA LEU A 951 26.93 -20.87 -3.49
C LEU A 951 26.24 -20.82 -2.13
N GLY A 952 25.84 -21.96 -1.55
CA GLY A 952 25.37 -22.06 -0.17
C GLY A 952 26.50 -21.88 0.84
N VAL A 953 27.64 -22.54 0.62
CA VAL A 953 28.86 -22.39 1.43
C VAL A 953 29.53 -21.05 1.14
N LEU A 954 29.58 -20.58 -0.10
CA LEU A 954 30.06 -19.24 -0.46
C LEU A 954 29.08 -18.17 0.06
N GLY A 955 27.77 -18.41 0.08
CA GLY A 955 26.77 -17.51 0.66
C GLY A 955 26.81 -17.51 2.20
N PHE A 956 27.19 -18.62 2.82
CA PHE A 956 27.47 -18.69 4.25
C PHE A 956 28.86 -18.13 4.60
N ALA A 957 29.85 -18.24 3.72
CA ALA A 957 31.20 -17.68 3.90
C ALA A 957 31.27 -16.19 3.53
N LEU A 958 30.44 -15.73 2.59
CA LEU A 958 30.13 -14.32 2.32
C LEU A 958 29.09 -13.80 3.30
N GLY A 959 28.29 -14.66 3.95
CA GLY A 959 27.31 -14.27 4.98
C GLY A 959 27.98 -14.09 6.34
N CYS A 960 28.76 -15.07 6.79
CA CYS A 960 29.71 -14.95 7.88
C CYS A 960 30.84 -13.97 7.52
N GLY A 961 31.27 -13.91 6.27
CA GLY A 961 32.22 -12.92 5.76
C GLY A 961 31.64 -11.51 5.77
N PHE A 962 30.36 -11.33 5.42
CA PHE A 962 29.61 -10.08 5.54
C PHE A 962 29.26 -9.80 7.00
N PHE A 963 29.09 -10.78 7.88
CA PHE A 963 28.83 -10.57 9.30
C PHE A 963 30.10 -10.27 10.08
N ILE A 964 31.23 -10.87 9.72
CA ILE A 964 32.57 -10.50 10.16
C ILE A 964 32.92 -9.14 9.56
N TRP A 965 32.69 -8.90 8.28
CA TRP A 965 32.86 -7.61 7.62
C TRP A 965 31.91 -6.57 8.18
N LEU A 966 30.69 -6.88 8.60
CA LEU A 966 29.70 -5.95 9.18
C LEU A 966 29.93 -5.74 10.67
N LYS A 967 30.40 -6.74 11.42
CA LYS A 967 30.94 -6.55 12.77
C LYS A 967 32.21 -5.68 12.69
N LYS A 968 33.06 -5.92 11.67
CA LYS A 968 34.19 -5.10 11.29
C LYS A 968 33.77 -3.77 10.64
N ARG A 969 32.56 -3.60 10.06
CA ARG A 969 32.00 -2.36 9.44
C ARG A 969 31.06 -1.60 10.36
N ILE A 970 30.73 -2.16 11.52
CA ILE A 970 30.11 -1.50 12.67
C ILE A 970 31.22 -1.06 13.63
N SER A 971 32.29 -1.87 13.78
CA SER A 971 33.58 -1.41 14.29
C SER A 971 34.15 -0.29 13.40
N LEU A 972 34.23 -0.52 12.08
CA LEU A 972 34.60 0.50 11.09
C LEU A 972 33.45 1.47 10.76
N LYS A 973 32.28 1.46 11.41
CA LYS A 973 31.33 2.61 11.37
C LYS A 973 31.39 3.48 12.60
N LYS A 974 31.82 2.92 13.73
CA LYS A 974 32.38 3.73 14.81
C LYS A 974 33.67 4.45 14.38
N THR A 975 34.43 3.93 13.39
CA THR A 975 35.43 4.75 12.69
C THR A 975 34.86 5.50 11.49
N THR A 976 34.08 4.92 10.55
CA THR A 976 33.68 5.69 9.33
C THR A 976 32.70 6.84 9.56
N ASP A 977 31.85 6.81 10.58
CA ASP A 977 31.06 8.01 10.92
C ASP A 977 31.95 9.11 11.56
N ALA A 978 33.21 8.79 11.95
CA ALA A 978 34.28 9.75 12.23
C ALA A 978 35.19 10.02 11.00
N GLU A 979 35.53 9.02 10.18
CA GLU A 979 36.32 9.17 8.93
C GLU A 979 35.60 10.01 7.89
N THR A 980 34.26 10.03 7.85
CA THR A 980 33.49 10.89 6.92
C THR A 980 33.38 12.35 7.40
N ALA A 981 33.50 12.59 8.71
CA ALA A 981 33.65 13.94 9.26
C ALA A 981 35.09 14.45 9.10
N VAL A 982 36.06 13.54 9.00
CA VAL A 982 37.49 13.82 8.91
C VAL A 982 38.02 13.81 7.47
N SER A 983 37.33 13.17 6.52
CA SER A 983 37.66 13.19 5.08
C SER A 983 37.37 14.53 4.39
N ASN A 984 36.65 15.42 5.07
CA ASN A 984 36.36 16.79 4.61
C ASN A 984 37.33 17.83 5.20
N VAL A 985 38.31 17.41 6.00
CA VAL A 985 39.38 18.27 6.53
C VAL A 985 40.36 18.54 5.38
N LYS A 986 40.51 19.81 4.99
CA LYS A 986 41.43 20.18 3.92
C LYS A 986 42.86 20.15 4.43
N GLU A 987 43.82 20.01 3.52
CA GLU A 987 45.25 20.07 3.82
C GLU A 987 45.67 21.38 4.51
N SER A 988 44.99 22.50 4.19
CA SER A 988 45.10 23.78 4.90
C SER A 988 44.84 23.66 6.40
N ASP A 989 43.89 22.82 6.77
CA ASP A 989 43.36 22.73 8.13
C ASP A 989 44.31 21.90 9.01
N ILE A 990 45.00 20.91 8.42
CA ILE A 990 46.11 20.18 9.05
C ILE A 990 47.31 21.10 9.27
N TYR A 991 47.66 21.93 8.28
CA TYR A 991 48.73 22.93 8.43
C TYR A 991 48.41 23.94 9.54
N CYS A 992 47.19 24.50 9.54
CA CYS A 992 46.73 25.40 10.60
C CYS A 992 46.72 24.73 11.97
N PHE A 993 46.30 23.47 12.08
CA PHE A 993 46.41 22.69 13.32
C PHE A 993 47.86 22.58 13.80
N GLY A 994 48.80 22.30 12.90
CA GLY A 994 50.24 22.25 13.23
C GLY A 994 50.76 23.56 13.81
N ILE A 995 50.43 24.69 13.20
CA ILE A 995 50.79 26.02 13.71
C ILE A 995 50.18 26.25 15.10
N VAL A 996 48.88 26.05 15.28
CA VAL A 996 48.19 26.28 16.56
C VAL A 996 48.72 25.35 17.66
N ALA A 997 49.07 24.10 17.34
CA ALA A 997 49.69 23.18 18.30
C ALA A 997 51.06 23.69 18.79
N LEU A 998 51.87 24.27 17.90
CA LEU A 998 53.14 24.92 18.25
C LEU A 998 52.93 26.22 19.03
N GLU A 999 51.93 27.05 18.67
CA GLU A 999 51.59 28.27 19.43
C GLU A 999 51.19 27.94 20.87
N ILE A 1000 50.37 26.90 21.07
CA ILE A 1000 49.93 26.45 22.40
C ILE A 1000 51.12 25.88 23.20
N ALA A 1001 51.93 25.02 22.58
CA ALA A 1001 53.05 24.38 23.27
C ALA A 1001 54.17 25.38 23.64
N CYS A 1002 54.46 26.35 22.76
CA CYS A 1002 55.56 27.31 22.93
C CYS A 1002 55.12 28.63 23.56
N GLY A 1003 53.81 28.93 23.63
CA GLY A 1003 53.27 30.19 24.15
C GLY A 1003 53.58 31.43 23.29
N ARG A 1004 53.93 31.22 22.02
CA ARG A 1004 54.41 32.25 21.06
C ARG A 1004 53.50 32.35 19.85
N ARG A 1005 53.57 33.47 19.13
CA ARG A 1005 52.86 33.67 17.85
C ARG A 1005 53.61 33.01 16.67
N PRO A 1006 52.98 32.81 15.50
CA PRO A 1006 53.60 32.08 14.38
C PRO A 1006 54.77 32.84 13.74
N PHE A 1007 54.78 34.16 13.91
CA PHE A 1007 55.84 35.08 13.48
C PHE A 1007 56.02 36.20 14.51
N GLU A 1008 57.27 36.46 14.91
CA GLU A 1008 57.66 37.60 15.73
C GLU A 1008 58.88 38.27 15.06
N GLU A 1009 58.82 39.57 14.78
CA GLU A 1009 59.84 40.31 13.98
C GLU A 1009 61.28 40.15 14.50
N VAL A 1010 61.46 39.91 15.80
CA VAL A 1010 62.78 39.77 16.47
C VAL A 1010 63.23 38.32 16.61
N LYS A 1011 62.33 37.33 16.46
CA LYS A 1011 62.61 35.91 16.72
C LYS A 1011 62.33 34.96 15.54
N GLY A 1012 61.85 35.48 14.42
CA GLY A 1012 61.63 34.71 13.20
C GLY A 1012 60.31 33.94 13.16
N VAL A 1013 60.25 32.92 12.30
CA VAL A 1013 59.10 32.04 12.12
C VAL A 1013 59.12 30.94 13.18
N LEU A 1014 57.98 30.71 13.84
CA LEU A 1014 57.84 29.75 14.94
C LEU A 1014 58.26 28.33 14.55
N VAL A 1015 57.90 27.89 13.34
CA VAL A 1015 58.21 26.54 12.82
C VAL A 1015 59.71 26.33 12.69
N ASP A 1016 60.44 27.30 12.14
CA ASP A 1016 61.88 27.18 11.90
C ASP A 1016 62.66 27.08 13.23
N TRP A 1017 62.32 27.91 14.22
CA TRP A 1017 62.94 27.89 15.55
C TRP A 1017 62.68 26.56 16.29
N VAL A 1018 61.46 26.01 16.23
CA VAL A 1018 61.17 24.71 16.86
C VAL A 1018 61.87 23.57 16.10
N TRP A 1019 62.06 23.70 14.78
CA TRP A 1019 62.82 22.73 13.97
C TRP A 1019 64.32 22.72 14.33
N GLU A 1020 64.94 23.88 14.57
CA GLU A 1020 66.33 23.96 15.06
C GLU A 1020 66.50 23.22 16.40
N LEU A 1021 65.58 23.43 17.35
CA LEU A 1021 65.57 22.73 18.63
C LEU A 1021 65.33 21.21 18.47
N TYR A 1022 64.50 20.80 17.52
CA TYR A 1022 64.32 19.38 17.17
C TYR A 1022 65.61 18.75 16.65
N THR A 1023 66.26 19.36 15.66
CA THR A 1023 67.51 18.84 15.08
C THR A 1023 68.68 18.81 16.07
N SER A 1024 68.64 19.70 17.08
CA SER A 1024 69.61 19.74 18.19
C SER A 1024 69.31 18.75 19.33
N GLY A 1025 68.28 17.91 19.21
CA GLY A 1025 67.87 16.95 20.26
C GLY A 1025 67.27 17.60 21.52
N LYS A 1026 66.80 18.85 21.39
CA LYS A 1026 66.42 19.76 22.48
C LYS A 1026 64.97 20.26 22.38
N ILE A 1027 64.11 19.61 21.58
CA ILE A 1027 62.77 20.15 21.26
C ILE A 1027 61.94 20.54 22.49
N THR A 1028 62.06 19.85 23.62
CA THR A 1028 61.34 20.19 24.86
C THR A 1028 61.73 21.55 25.47
N GLU A 1029 62.88 22.13 25.09
CA GLU A 1029 63.27 23.52 25.42
C GLU A 1029 62.40 24.56 24.69
N ALA A 1030 61.60 24.15 23.70
CA ALA A 1030 60.65 25.03 23.02
C ALA A 1030 59.38 25.32 23.83
N ALA A 1031 59.08 24.52 24.87
CA ALA A 1031 57.85 24.63 25.64
C ALA A 1031 57.78 25.94 26.44
N ASP A 1032 56.58 26.51 26.59
CA ASP A 1032 56.37 27.72 27.38
C ASP A 1032 56.73 27.48 28.86
N GLU A 1033 57.63 28.31 29.42
CA GLU A 1033 58.07 28.26 30.81
C GLU A 1033 56.91 28.39 31.82
N ARG A 1034 55.76 28.95 31.41
CA ARG A 1034 54.54 29.04 32.24
C ARG A 1034 53.85 27.69 32.44
N LEU A 1035 54.20 26.66 31.67
CA LEU A 1035 53.67 25.29 31.77
C LEU A 1035 54.42 24.47 32.85
N ASN A 1036 55.01 25.14 33.84
CA ASN A 1036 55.98 24.56 34.77
C ASN A 1036 55.39 23.44 35.66
N MET A 1037 55.85 22.21 35.44
CA MET A 1037 55.52 20.97 36.19
C MET A 1037 54.11 20.37 36.06
N GLU A 1038 53.21 20.87 35.19
CA GLU A 1038 51.88 20.25 34.99
C GLU A 1038 51.78 19.25 33.82
N PHE A 1039 52.87 19.02 33.06
CA PHE A 1039 52.85 18.20 31.83
C PHE A 1039 53.98 17.16 31.83
N ASP A 1040 53.66 15.93 31.42
CA ASP A 1040 54.66 14.88 31.22
C ASP A 1040 55.52 15.21 29.98
N LYS A 1041 56.85 15.15 30.17
CA LYS A 1041 57.86 15.48 29.15
C LYS A 1041 57.64 14.71 27.85
N GLN A 1042 57.20 13.45 27.92
CA GLN A 1042 56.94 12.63 26.74
C GLN A 1042 55.72 13.12 25.95
N GLN A 1043 54.75 13.75 26.60
CA GLN A 1043 53.56 14.34 25.96
C GLN A 1043 53.90 15.67 25.27
N MET A 1044 54.74 16.48 25.91
CA MET A 1044 55.20 17.74 25.34
C MET A 1044 56.06 17.51 24.09
N GLU A 1045 56.98 16.55 24.14
CA GLU A 1045 57.77 16.11 22.98
C GLU A 1045 56.87 15.58 21.85
N ARG A 1046 55.85 14.76 22.17
CA ARG A 1046 54.84 14.31 21.20
C ARG A 1046 54.11 15.47 20.53
N LEU A 1047 53.65 16.45 21.31
CA LEU A 1047 52.88 17.59 20.79
C LEU A 1047 53.73 18.48 19.87
N LEU A 1048 54.97 18.77 20.26
CA LEU A 1048 55.89 19.62 19.51
C LEU A 1048 56.34 18.97 18.18
N VAL A 1049 56.74 17.69 18.20
CA VAL A 1049 57.13 16.99 16.96
C VAL A 1049 55.91 16.78 16.04
N LEU A 1050 54.72 16.54 16.61
CA LEU A 1050 53.49 16.46 15.82
C LEU A 1050 53.13 17.80 15.18
N GLY A 1051 53.31 18.91 15.90
CA GLY A 1051 53.16 20.27 15.38
C GLY A 1051 54.04 20.50 14.16
N LEU A 1052 55.35 20.23 14.29
CA LEU A 1052 56.31 20.31 13.17
C LEU A 1052 55.92 19.42 11.97
N TRP A 1053 55.41 18.21 12.21
CA TRP A 1053 55.03 17.30 11.13
C TRP A 1053 53.75 17.75 10.40
N CYS A 1054 52.80 18.35 11.12
CA CYS A 1054 51.60 18.94 10.52
C CYS A 1054 51.93 20.23 9.74
N SER A 1055 52.87 21.04 10.24
CA SER A 1055 53.30 22.30 9.63
C SER A 1055 54.45 22.16 8.61
N HIS A 1056 54.76 20.95 8.15
CA HIS A 1056 55.91 20.68 7.28
C HIS A 1056 55.88 21.52 5.98
N PRO A 1057 57.02 22.06 5.48
CA PRO A 1057 57.03 22.90 4.28
C PRO A 1057 56.50 22.20 3.02
N ASP A 1058 56.99 20.98 2.75
CA ASP A 1058 56.43 20.10 1.71
C ASP A 1058 55.05 19.58 2.16
N PRO A 1059 53.96 19.84 1.41
CA PRO A 1059 52.64 19.33 1.74
C PRO A 1059 52.53 17.80 1.61
N ALA A 1060 53.26 17.19 0.67
CA ALA A 1060 53.16 15.75 0.38
C ALA A 1060 53.72 14.85 1.51
N THR A 1061 54.52 15.40 2.42
CA THR A 1061 55.04 14.69 3.60
C THR A 1061 54.28 15.00 4.89
N ARG A 1062 53.27 15.89 4.85
CA ARG A 1062 52.43 16.19 6.02
C ARG A 1062 51.65 14.95 6.45
N THR A 1063 51.56 14.80 7.76
CA THR A 1063 50.85 13.67 8.36
C THR A 1063 49.34 13.76 8.10
N SER A 1064 48.68 12.61 7.96
CA SER A 1064 47.22 12.59 7.86
C SER A 1064 46.60 12.93 9.22
N ILE A 1065 45.45 13.60 9.22
CA ILE A 1065 44.64 13.88 10.41
C ILE A 1065 44.33 12.61 11.25
N TRP A 1066 44.32 11.42 10.63
CA TRP A 1066 44.24 10.12 11.31
C TRP A 1066 45.49 9.77 12.13
N GLN A 1067 46.67 10.05 11.59
CA GLN A 1067 47.93 9.91 12.33
C GLN A 1067 48.05 10.95 13.44
N VAL A 1068 47.61 12.20 13.22
CA VAL A 1068 47.51 13.24 14.28
C VAL A 1068 46.72 12.71 15.48
N ILE A 1069 45.49 12.24 15.23
CA ILE A 1069 44.61 11.70 16.28
C ILE A 1069 45.24 10.45 16.93
N SER A 1070 45.92 9.59 16.16
CA SER A 1070 46.56 8.39 16.72
C SER A 1070 47.73 8.71 17.66
N ILE A 1071 48.56 9.71 17.31
CA ILE A 1071 49.72 10.13 18.11
C ILE A 1071 49.29 10.85 19.39
N LEU A 1072 48.30 11.76 19.31
CA LEU A 1072 47.72 12.44 20.48
C LEU A 1072 47.04 11.46 21.45
N ASN A 1073 46.47 10.37 20.95
CA ASN A 1073 45.88 9.32 21.77
C ASN A 1073 46.90 8.24 22.21
N PHE A 1074 48.20 8.45 22.03
CA PHE A 1074 49.29 7.55 22.41
C PHE A 1074 49.24 6.16 21.73
N LYS A 1075 48.47 6.01 20.65
CA LYS A 1075 48.25 4.74 19.91
C LYS A 1075 49.28 4.49 18.81
N SER A 1076 50.07 5.50 18.47
CA SER A 1076 51.20 5.38 17.54
C SER A 1076 52.43 6.10 18.11
N PRO A 1077 53.65 5.62 17.80
CA PRO A 1077 54.87 6.36 18.11
C PRO A 1077 54.91 7.67 17.31
N VAL A 1078 55.63 8.65 17.84
CA VAL A 1078 56.01 9.86 17.10
C VAL A 1078 56.95 9.45 15.96
N SER A 1079 56.74 9.96 14.75
CA SER A 1079 57.65 9.71 13.65
C SER A 1079 58.90 10.58 13.74
N SER A 1080 60.05 10.02 13.35
CA SER A 1080 61.29 10.76 13.19
C SER A 1080 61.21 11.66 11.95
N LEU A 1081 61.21 12.98 12.16
CA LEU A 1081 61.31 13.95 11.09
C LEU A 1081 62.76 14.03 10.58
N PRO A 1082 63.00 14.48 9.33
CA PRO A 1082 64.35 14.66 8.80
C PRO A 1082 65.17 15.65 9.63
N THR A 1083 66.43 15.32 9.91
CA THR A 1083 67.36 16.19 10.66
C THR A 1083 67.84 17.42 9.88
N LYS A 1084 67.35 17.62 8.66
CA LYS A 1084 67.71 18.74 7.78
C LYS A 1084 66.42 19.37 7.25
N LEU A 1085 66.19 20.64 7.58
CA LEU A 1085 65.02 21.39 7.13
C LEU A 1085 65.03 21.45 5.58
N PRO A 1086 63.98 20.98 4.89
CA PRO A 1086 63.90 21.08 3.44
C PRO A 1086 63.68 22.54 3.02
N SER A 1087 64.42 23.00 2.02
CA SER A 1087 64.37 24.39 1.55
C SER A 1087 62.96 24.77 1.08
N PRO A 1088 62.44 25.96 1.44
CA PRO A 1088 61.03 26.29 1.24
C PRO A 1088 60.68 26.47 -0.24
N VAL A 1089 59.72 25.68 -0.73
CA VAL A 1089 59.05 25.90 -2.02
C VAL A 1089 57.81 26.80 -1.80
N TYR A 1090 58.04 28.00 -1.27
CA TYR A 1090 56.99 29.04 -1.15
C TYR A 1090 57.24 30.13 -2.19
N ASN A 1091 56.68 29.93 -3.38
CA ASN A 1091 56.63 30.95 -4.41
C ASN A 1091 55.49 31.93 -4.08
N TYR A 1092 55.77 32.98 -3.31
CA TYR A 1092 54.81 34.01 -2.91
C TYR A 1092 54.36 34.86 -4.11
N SER A 1093 53.45 34.34 -4.93
CA SER A 1093 52.71 35.09 -5.93
C SER A 1093 51.38 35.57 -5.35
N VAL A 1094 51.37 36.80 -4.84
CA VAL A 1094 50.14 37.51 -4.46
C VAL A 1094 49.21 37.61 -5.67
N PRO A 1095 47.93 37.20 -5.58
CA PRO A 1095 47.00 37.33 -6.70
C PRO A 1095 46.75 38.81 -7.05
N ARG A 1096 47.35 39.29 -8.13
CA ARG A 1096 46.93 40.53 -8.78
C ARG A 1096 45.57 40.31 -9.44
N LEU A 1097 44.52 40.88 -8.87
CA LEU A 1097 43.28 41.16 -9.59
C LEU A 1097 43.60 42.07 -10.78
N ASN A 1098 43.47 41.54 -12.00
CA ASN A 1098 43.62 42.31 -13.22
C ASN A 1098 42.29 42.24 -13.99
N MET A 1099 41.47 43.28 -13.84
CA MET A 1099 40.32 43.51 -14.72
C MET A 1099 40.81 43.80 -16.14
N SER A 1100 40.20 43.16 -17.14
CA SER A 1100 40.49 43.46 -18.53
C SER A 1100 39.69 44.68 -19.05
N LYS A 1101 40.39 45.79 -19.20
CA LYS A 1101 40.26 46.82 -20.26
C LYS A 1101 38.90 47.53 -20.48
N HIS A 1102 38.83 48.76 -20.00
CA HIS A 1102 38.72 50.03 -20.76
C HIS A 1102 39.17 51.12 -19.76
N GLY A 1103 39.93 52.18 -20.05
CA GLY A 1103 40.61 52.72 -21.23
C GLY A 1103 41.34 54.02 -20.78
N ASP A 1104 42.44 54.36 -21.43
CA ASP A 1104 43.14 55.66 -21.45
C ASP A 1104 43.51 56.43 -20.15
N SER A 1105 44.79 56.25 -19.77
CA SER A 1105 45.81 57.31 -19.72
C SER A 1105 45.93 58.35 -18.57
N SER A 1106 47.20 58.53 -18.18
CA SER A 1106 47.86 59.74 -17.66
C SER A 1106 47.79 60.12 -16.16
N ASN A 1107 48.90 59.81 -15.47
CA ASN A 1107 49.73 60.71 -14.64
C ASN A 1107 49.11 62.03 -14.10
N SER A 1108 49.19 62.23 -12.78
CA SER A 1108 50.32 62.98 -12.18
C SER A 1108 50.29 62.99 -10.64
N LEU A 1109 51.45 63.21 -10.01
CA LEU A 1109 51.57 63.48 -8.58
C LEU A 1109 50.94 64.83 -8.19
N THR A 1110 50.36 64.95 -6.99
CA THR A 1110 50.74 65.95 -5.96
C THR A 1110 50.03 65.72 -4.62
N ASP A 1111 50.85 65.43 -3.62
CA ASP A 1111 50.92 65.91 -2.22
C ASP A 1111 49.77 66.69 -1.51
N ILE A 1112 49.78 66.56 -0.16
CA ILE A 1112 49.14 67.39 0.90
C ILE A 1112 47.59 67.36 1.05
N SER A 1113 47.10 66.82 2.19
CA SER A 1113 46.46 67.66 3.25
C SER A 1113 46.04 66.88 4.52
N GLN A 1114 46.22 67.52 5.67
CA GLN A 1114 45.84 67.04 7.01
C GLN A 1114 44.50 67.66 7.46
N CYS A 1115 43.69 66.92 8.23
CA CYS A 1115 42.78 67.43 9.28
C CYS A 1115 42.60 66.33 10.34
N ARG A 1116 42.89 66.56 11.64
CA ARG A 1116 42.07 67.21 12.69
C ARG A 1116 40.76 66.45 12.98
N CYS A 1117 40.32 66.24 14.24
CA CYS A 1117 40.57 67.04 15.46
C CYS A 1117 40.63 66.23 16.80
N ARG A 1118 40.85 66.94 17.91
CA ARG A 1118 41.03 66.48 19.31
C ARG A 1118 39.99 67.13 20.26
N SER A 1119 39.98 66.67 21.53
CA SER A 1119 39.29 67.21 22.74
C SER A 1119 37.79 66.84 22.86
N CYS A 1120 37.24 66.42 24.00
CA CYS A 1120 37.64 66.42 25.44
C CYS A 1120 37.05 65.16 26.17
N SER A 1121 37.28 64.81 27.45
CA SER A 1121 38.16 65.30 28.54
C SER A 1121 38.26 64.29 29.72
N THR A 1122 39.37 64.35 30.48
CA THR A 1122 39.54 64.04 31.94
C THR A 1122 38.91 62.80 32.63
N ASN A 1123 39.80 61.99 33.25
CA ASN A 1123 39.70 61.36 34.58
C ASN A 1123 38.44 60.55 35.02
N THR A 1124 38.58 59.23 35.23
CA THR A 1124 38.71 58.55 36.56
C THR A 1124 38.38 57.04 36.52
N ASN A 1125 39.08 56.27 37.38
CA ASN A 1125 38.70 54.98 37.99
C ASN A 1125 38.25 53.79 37.12
N LEU A 1126 39.22 52.93 36.77
CA LEU A 1126 38.97 51.50 36.43
C LEU A 1126 39.61 50.50 37.43
N SER A 1127 40.26 51.00 38.50
CA SER A 1127 40.91 50.21 39.55
C SER A 1127 39.96 49.55 40.56
N GLN A 1128 38.65 49.81 40.51
CA GLN A 1128 37.65 49.19 41.39
C GLN A 1128 36.77 48.11 40.73
N MET A 1129 36.83 47.92 39.41
CA MET A 1129 35.97 46.93 38.73
C MET A 1129 36.64 45.56 38.50
N SER A 1130 37.98 45.51 38.38
CA SER A 1130 38.71 44.25 38.20
C SER A 1130 38.61 43.30 39.42
N ASN A 1131 38.59 43.85 40.64
CA ASN A 1131 38.57 43.06 41.88
C ASN A 1131 37.18 42.52 42.29
N LYS A 1132 36.10 42.86 41.58
CA LYS A 1132 34.76 42.28 41.82
C LYS A 1132 34.44 41.06 40.93
N LEU A 1133 35.20 40.85 39.85
CA LEU A 1133 35.04 39.69 38.96
C LEU A 1133 35.90 38.49 39.38
N LEU A 1134 37.12 38.69 39.88
CA LEU A 1134 37.93 37.58 40.42
C LEU A 1134 37.39 37.00 41.74
N GLY A 1135 36.58 37.76 42.49
CA GLY A 1135 36.00 37.30 43.75
C GLY A 1135 34.87 36.27 43.61
N ARG A 1136 34.23 36.17 42.43
CA ARG A 1136 33.06 35.30 42.22
C ARG A 1136 33.37 33.98 41.51
N ALA A 1137 34.52 33.89 40.83
CA ALA A 1137 34.98 32.67 40.16
C ALA A 1137 35.67 31.64 41.10
N LYS A 1138 35.76 31.93 42.41
CA LYS A 1138 36.46 31.09 43.40
C LYS A 1138 35.54 30.29 44.35
N MET A 1139 34.22 30.36 44.17
CA MET A 1139 33.26 29.56 44.97
C MET A 1139 32.68 28.35 44.23
N ASP A 1140 32.47 28.41 42.91
CA ASP A 1140 31.85 27.29 42.17
C ASP A 1140 32.79 26.11 41.88
N SER A 1141 34.12 26.30 41.94
CA SER A 1141 35.09 25.21 41.72
C SER A 1141 35.21 24.20 42.87
N ARG A 1142 34.57 24.46 44.02
CA ARG A 1142 34.46 23.48 45.13
C ARG A 1142 33.14 22.71 45.16
N SER A 1143 32.12 23.14 44.42
CA SER A 1143 30.87 22.37 44.28
C SER A 1143 31.02 21.25 43.24
N ALA A 1144 31.66 21.54 42.11
CA ALA A 1144 31.83 20.58 41.02
C ALA A 1144 32.79 19.40 41.32
N LYS A 1145 33.53 19.44 42.44
CA LYS A 1145 34.53 18.40 42.79
C LYS A 1145 34.03 17.35 43.79
N THR A 1146 32.82 17.49 44.32
CA THR A 1146 32.27 16.53 45.32
C THR A 1146 31.17 15.62 44.74
N SER A 1147 30.76 15.82 43.48
CA SER A 1147 29.73 15.02 42.80
C SER A 1147 30.27 14.12 41.67
N ILE A 1148 31.59 14.04 41.50
CA ILE A 1148 32.24 13.12 40.56
C ILE A 1148 32.81 11.88 41.29
N ASP A 1149 33.25 12.04 42.54
CA ASP A 1149 33.82 10.94 43.33
C ASP A 1149 32.76 10.05 44.02
N SER A 1150 31.46 10.33 43.89
CA SER A 1150 30.37 9.53 44.50
C SER A 1150 29.61 8.62 43.53
N LEU A 1151 30.15 8.36 42.34
CA LEU A 1151 29.55 7.51 41.30
C LEU A 1151 30.51 6.45 40.74
N TYR A 1152 31.61 6.17 41.46
CA TYR A 1152 32.60 5.14 41.12
C TYR A 1152 32.64 3.94 42.09
N ASP A 1153 31.79 3.93 43.12
CA ASP A 1153 31.76 2.89 44.18
C ASP A 1153 30.53 1.94 44.11
N GLU A 1154 29.80 1.92 42.99
CA GLU A 1154 28.78 0.88 42.75
C GLU A 1154 28.68 0.48 41.26
N TYR A 1155 29.72 -0.18 40.74
CA TYR A 1155 29.64 -1.14 39.62
C TYR A 1155 30.88 -2.06 39.50
#